data_AF-A0A2K1JT96-F1
#
_entry.id   AF-A0A2K1JT96-F1
#
_cell.length_a   1.000
_cell.length_b   1.000
_cell.length_c   1.000
_cell.angle_alpha   90.00
_cell.angle_beta   90.00
_cell.angle_gamma   90.00
#
_symmetry.space_group_name_H-M   'P 1'
#
loop_
_entity.id
_entity.type
_entity.pdbx_description
1 polymer ?
#
loop_
_entity_poly.entity_id
_entity_poly.type
_entity_poly.pdbx_seq_one_letter_code
_entity_poly.pdbx_strand_id
1 'polypeptide(L)'
;MGMTTTNDVEVSEFLEQCKVSGDNAYNAIKGVLERLHNPETRADARKILAAVEKYVEKQVPEVNSMATYHFRLHRLSLTDYEGFRENRQSLTLLELPSIFIPEDWSFTFFEGISRHPDTGFRDRDVTELGCGNGWVSIAMAERWLPRKVIGLDINPRAIKVAWINLYLNALNDDGLPVLDHEGKTLLDRVEFYVSDLLAYCREQHLTMDLIVGCIPQILNPDPSAMSKLITENASEEFLYSLSNYCGLQGFVEDQFGLGLVARAAEEGISIIRPTGRLIFNIGGRPGQAVTERLFSRRGFYINKLWQTRVNQAPDTDILALVEIEKNTRHRFEFFMGRVSEEPISARTAWAFLQSGGEISHGLSVYECKLRMPNQVKTISKFLSNGFEETRGALDLSFADESAAEEKIPFLAHLARALEDLSYFPHESPAGSSRFRNLIAGFMRIYHHIPITPASVVVLPSRAVAIENLLRVYSPRLALVDAALTRWLPKKWLTALPAQGANGGAISQSNNKVTVVEAPRRSDLVVQLVKNLKPQVVVTSLADYEMRTSTAFELLLDATGNIGARLVLDISEYLELSSLPGTNGVLQYLTSHPLPMHATIICGLVKNQVYTDLEVAFIISENQTLLNTLAKAGDVTYGRTAISSQFYYGCLFHELLSFQLPERHTLPQRLPKEEETSKFISFSPSSTEALCEVENVNLDQLPPTICMDFDENILPVPDAVKVSVFEGFARQNISEDEMDPRPEILDYLQNRYGLPHAHTKELFLSDTSTSLFTKLVLACVEENGTLVFPMGSSGTLFSVAKFLEADFKRLPTEASNAFKATSGQIDSFLKGIEKPWVYIPGPTISPTGQIFSNSEIGEILAVCKGYGARVILDTSFSGLEYNQSPNWDLKEVGSGSKENSYAVAILGGFSTCLMTGGLEFGFAAVADSVFIEAFKEAPTMSRPHGTLKYTIKKLLGQMSQKSEVLLTGLGEQKKILKYRAEQFCKLLKDCGWDVVEPLGGISMVASPSAYEGKSVKGDKETLGSDNIRDAILKATGLSISSCTWTGIPNYCRFMLALSEEDFTAACKALQRFKELALD
;
A
#
# COMPACT_ATOMS: atom_id res chain seq x y z
N MET A 1 37.61 19.53 74.82
CA MET A 1 37.55 18.44 73.81
C MET A 1 36.13 17.90 73.86
N GLY A 2 35.24 18.38 72.99
CA GLY A 2 33.88 17.88 72.92
C GLY A 2 33.87 16.51 72.26
N MET A 3 33.13 15.55 72.81
CA MET A 3 32.88 14.24 72.19
C MET A 3 32.19 14.47 70.84
N THR A 4 32.91 14.24 69.75
CA THR A 4 32.33 14.07 68.41
C THR A 4 31.38 12.88 68.45
N THR A 5 30.15 13.06 67.98
CA THR A 5 29.21 11.95 67.87
C THR A 5 29.70 10.99 66.78
N THR A 6 29.33 9.70 66.85
CA THR A 6 29.73 8.70 65.84
C THR A 6 29.35 9.12 64.41
N ASN A 7 28.26 9.88 64.25
CA ASN A 7 27.82 10.46 62.98
C ASN A 7 28.76 11.57 62.46
N ASP A 8 29.38 12.37 63.34
CA ASP A 8 30.27 13.46 62.91
C ASP A 8 31.57 12.93 62.29
N VAL A 9 32.05 11.77 62.77
CA VAL A 9 33.24 11.10 62.22
C VAL A 9 32.92 10.53 60.83
N GLU A 10 31.79 9.85 60.68
CA GLU A 10 31.36 9.26 59.41
C GLU A 10 31.05 10.33 58.34
N VAL A 11 30.47 11.47 58.73
CA VAL A 11 30.26 12.64 57.86
C VAL A 11 31.60 13.24 57.41
N SER A 12 32.56 13.39 58.33
CA SER A 12 33.88 13.93 57.98
C SER A 12 34.64 13.00 57.03
N GLU A 13 34.59 11.68 57.25
CA GLU A 13 35.22 10.69 56.36
C GLU A 13 34.58 10.69 54.97
N PHE A 14 33.24 10.74 54.90
CA PHE A 14 32.51 10.85 53.64
C PHE A 14 32.94 12.10 52.85
N LEU A 15 32.97 13.27 53.49
CA LEU A 15 33.34 14.52 52.83
C LEU A 15 34.81 14.55 52.40
N GLU A 16 35.74 14.00 53.18
CA GLU A 16 37.15 13.89 52.77
C GLU A 16 37.34 12.97 51.56
N GLN A 17 36.56 11.89 51.45
CA GLN A 17 36.57 11.04 50.24
C GLN A 17 36.06 11.81 49.02
N CYS A 18 34.98 12.59 49.18
CA CYS A 18 34.40 13.38 48.09
C CYS A 18 35.32 14.49 47.58
N LYS A 19 36.20 15.07 48.41
CA LYS A 19 37.17 16.12 48.00
C LYS A 19 38.22 15.64 46.98
N VAL A 20 38.44 14.33 46.87
CA VAL A 20 39.57 13.79 46.08
C VAL A 20 39.32 13.92 44.58
N SER A 21 38.12 13.56 44.12
CA SER A 21 37.69 13.65 42.72
C SER A 21 36.18 13.43 42.62
N GLY A 22 35.57 13.77 41.48
CA GLY A 22 34.17 13.47 41.24
C GLY A 22 33.84 11.97 41.15
N ASP A 23 34.79 11.14 40.70
CA ASP A 23 34.64 9.67 40.74
C ASP A 23 34.65 9.13 42.18
N ASN A 24 35.49 9.70 43.05
CA ASN A 24 35.50 9.35 44.47
C ASN A 24 34.20 9.78 45.16
N ALA A 25 33.70 10.99 44.85
CA ALA A 25 32.41 11.47 45.35
C ALA A 25 31.27 10.55 44.90
N TYR A 26 31.23 10.18 43.61
CA TYR A 26 30.25 9.24 43.09
C TYR A 26 30.31 7.87 43.78
N ASN A 27 31.51 7.32 44.00
CA ASN A 27 31.66 6.03 44.68
C ASN A 27 31.22 6.08 46.15
N ALA A 28 31.52 7.16 46.87
CA ALA A 28 31.03 7.36 48.24
C ALA A 28 29.49 7.43 48.27
N ILE A 29 28.90 8.19 47.34
CA ILE A 29 27.45 8.33 47.15
C ILE A 29 26.80 6.98 46.78
N LYS A 30 27.45 6.19 45.91
CA LYS A 30 27.02 4.82 45.57
C LYS A 30 27.01 3.90 46.79
N GLY A 31 28.03 3.98 47.65
CA GLY A 31 28.08 3.21 48.91
C GLY A 31 26.94 3.59 49.86
N VAL A 32 26.56 4.88 49.92
CA VAL A 32 25.38 5.33 50.68
C VAL A 32 24.09 4.77 50.08
N LEU A 33 23.96 4.76 48.75
CA LEU A 33 22.80 4.21 48.05
C LEU A 33 22.61 2.71 48.31
N GLU A 34 23.68 1.92 48.33
CA GLU A 34 23.62 0.49 48.65
C GLU A 34 23.02 0.25 50.06
N ARG A 35 23.40 1.10 51.03
CA ARG A 35 22.82 1.09 52.38
C ARG A 35 21.36 1.56 52.39
N LEU A 36 21.01 2.56 51.58
CA LEU A 36 19.62 3.00 51.44
C LEU A 36 18.72 1.92 50.83
N HIS A 37 19.22 1.12 49.88
CA HIS A 37 18.44 0.01 49.33
C HIS A 37 18.14 -1.07 50.35
N ASN A 38 19.08 -1.38 51.25
CA ASN A 38 18.88 -2.38 52.30
C ASN A 38 17.95 -1.83 53.42
N PRO A 39 16.77 -2.42 53.66
CA PRO A 39 15.85 -1.97 54.71
C PRO A 39 16.45 -1.91 56.12
N GLU A 40 17.42 -2.78 56.43
CA GLU A 40 18.05 -2.84 57.76
C GLU A 40 19.00 -1.65 58.03
N THR A 41 19.62 -1.10 56.97
CA THR A 41 20.61 -0.02 57.11
C THR A 41 20.14 1.32 56.53
N ARG A 42 18.96 1.35 55.91
CA ARG A 42 18.34 2.51 55.27
C ARG A 42 18.17 3.70 56.20
N ALA A 43 17.65 3.47 57.41
CA ALA A 43 17.36 4.56 58.34
C ALA A 43 18.65 5.28 58.77
N ASP A 44 19.71 4.53 59.04
CA ASP A 44 20.99 5.11 59.43
C ASP A 44 21.69 5.80 58.26
N ALA A 45 21.62 5.24 57.05
CA ALA A 45 22.11 5.90 55.83
C ALA A 45 21.41 7.24 55.57
N ARG A 46 20.09 7.34 55.80
CA ARG A 46 19.34 8.60 55.67
C ARG A 46 19.71 9.63 56.73
N LYS A 47 19.98 9.21 57.98
CA LYS A 47 20.48 10.10 59.05
C LYS A 47 21.85 10.68 58.69
N ILE A 48 22.72 9.89 58.07
CA ILE A 48 24.02 10.36 57.58
C ILE A 48 23.83 11.42 56.49
N LEU A 49 22.96 11.18 55.49
CA LEU A 49 22.65 12.19 54.47
C LEU A 49 22.06 13.48 55.08
N ALA A 50 21.21 13.38 56.11
CA ALA A 50 20.69 14.53 56.84
C ALA A 50 21.80 15.32 57.55
N ALA A 51 22.77 14.61 58.12
CA ALA A 51 23.91 15.21 58.80
C ALA A 51 24.87 15.87 57.79
N VAL A 52 25.11 15.25 56.63
CA VAL A 52 25.85 15.84 55.51
C VAL A 52 25.15 17.12 55.02
N GLU A 53 23.84 17.10 54.75
CA GLU A 53 23.06 18.28 54.35
C GLU A 53 23.22 19.42 55.36
N LYS A 54 22.98 19.14 56.65
CA LYS A 54 23.13 20.14 57.75
C LYS A 54 24.56 20.64 57.88
N TYR A 55 25.57 19.80 57.64
CA TYR A 55 26.97 20.19 57.69
C TYR A 55 27.33 21.14 56.56
N VAL A 56 26.93 20.80 55.32
CA VAL A 56 27.14 21.65 54.14
C VAL A 56 26.37 22.97 54.27
N GLU A 57 25.13 22.98 54.79
CA GLU A 57 24.34 24.20 55.02
C GLU A 57 24.89 25.09 56.17
N LYS A 58 25.39 24.51 57.26
CA LYS A 58 25.82 25.27 58.45
C LYS A 58 27.26 25.76 58.40
N GLN A 59 28.19 25.02 57.82
CA GLN A 59 29.61 25.33 58.00
C GLN A 59 30.20 26.30 56.95
N VAL A 60 29.64 26.42 55.73
CA VAL A 60 30.26 27.33 54.73
C VAL A 60 29.30 27.87 53.65
N PRO A 61 28.52 28.94 53.92
CA PRO A 61 27.67 29.60 52.91
C PRO A 61 28.43 30.17 51.71
N GLU A 62 29.75 30.38 51.82
CA GLU A 62 30.61 31.01 50.82
C GLU A 62 31.45 30.01 49.97
N VAL A 63 31.46 28.72 50.30
CA VAL A 63 32.23 27.71 49.54
C VAL A 63 31.34 27.07 48.48
N ASN A 64 31.83 27.09 47.24
CA ASN A 64 31.21 26.37 46.14
C ASN A 64 31.34 24.85 46.39
N SER A 65 30.30 24.26 46.98
CA SER A 65 30.22 22.84 47.33
C SER A 65 30.44 21.93 46.13
N MET A 66 29.91 22.32 44.97
CA MET A 66 30.13 21.63 43.71
C MET A 66 31.61 21.60 43.31
N ALA A 67 32.34 22.69 43.51
CA ALA A 67 33.78 22.76 43.21
C ALA A 67 34.66 22.07 44.26
N THR A 68 34.18 21.92 45.50
CA THR A 68 34.98 21.44 46.64
C THR A 68 34.77 19.96 46.91
N TYR A 69 33.54 19.49 46.81
CA TYR A 69 33.14 18.11 47.13
C TYR A 69 32.63 17.36 45.91
N HIS A 70 32.61 17.97 44.73
CA HIS A 70 32.09 17.39 43.49
C HIS A 70 30.63 16.94 43.58
N PHE A 71 29.86 17.52 44.51
CA PHE A 71 28.40 17.42 44.57
C PHE A 71 27.81 18.65 45.26
N ARG A 72 26.51 18.89 45.02
CA ARG A 72 25.74 19.92 45.73
C ARG A 72 24.44 19.32 46.26
N LEU A 73 24.07 19.71 47.48
CA LEU A 73 22.72 19.54 48.02
C LEU A 73 22.03 20.90 48.00
N HIS A 74 20.82 20.96 47.46
CA HIS A 74 20.02 22.18 47.45
C HIS A 74 18.53 21.88 47.50
N ARG A 75 17.72 22.90 47.80
CA ARG A 75 16.26 22.81 47.83
C ARG A 75 15.66 23.45 46.59
N LEU A 76 14.90 22.67 45.84
CA LEU A 76 14.09 23.15 44.72
C LEU A 76 12.69 23.48 45.22
N SER A 77 12.24 24.73 45.04
CA SER A 77 10.88 25.12 45.43
C SER A 77 9.84 24.61 44.42
N LEU A 78 8.74 24.04 44.93
CA LEU A 78 7.57 23.61 44.14
C LEU A 78 6.35 24.51 44.32
N THR A 79 6.48 25.62 45.06
CA THR A 79 5.39 26.56 45.35
C THR A 79 4.99 27.38 44.13
N ASP A 80 3.69 27.51 43.88
CA ASP A 80 3.15 28.47 42.91
C ASP A 80 3.11 29.90 43.48
N TYR A 81 2.76 30.87 42.63
CA TYR A 81 2.71 32.30 42.98
C TYR A 81 1.77 32.62 44.16
N GLU A 82 0.74 31.80 44.38
CA GLU A 82 -0.21 31.98 45.48
C GLU A 82 0.23 31.32 46.79
N GLY A 83 1.29 30.50 46.78
CA GLY A 83 1.89 29.92 48.00
C GLY A 83 1.00 28.94 48.76
N PHE A 84 -0.15 28.55 48.22
CA PHE A 84 -1.11 27.65 48.86
C PHE A 84 -1.03 26.24 48.27
N ARG A 85 -0.18 25.39 48.86
CA ARG A 85 -0.27 23.94 48.72
C ARG A 85 -0.23 23.28 50.10
N GLU A 86 -1.14 22.33 50.34
CA GLU A 86 -1.21 21.54 51.58
C GLU A 86 -0.08 20.48 51.67
N ASN A 87 0.61 20.17 50.56
CA ASN A 87 1.68 19.16 50.45
C ASN A 87 3.11 19.76 50.53
N ARG A 88 4.14 18.91 50.33
CA ARG A 88 5.56 19.29 50.35
C ARG A 88 5.88 20.50 49.45
N GLN A 89 6.46 21.54 50.06
CA GLN A 89 6.75 22.83 49.41
C GLN A 89 8.08 22.87 48.63
N SER A 90 8.99 21.93 48.90
CA SER A 90 10.30 21.87 48.24
C SER A 90 10.85 20.44 48.18
N LEU A 91 11.66 20.14 47.17
CA LEU A 91 12.44 18.89 47.08
C LEU A 91 13.89 19.13 47.50
N THR A 92 14.46 18.22 48.29
CA THR A 92 15.90 18.19 48.53
C THR A 92 16.57 17.35 47.44
N LEU A 93 17.50 17.94 46.70
CA LEU A 93 18.16 17.31 45.55
C LEU A 93 19.68 17.29 45.72
N LEU A 94 20.28 16.13 45.51
CA LEU A 94 21.69 15.90 45.29
C LEU A 94 21.99 16.00 43.79
N GLU A 95 23.07 16.71 43.46
CA GLU A 95 23.54 16.92 42.10
C GLU A 95 25.02 16.59 41.97
N LEU A 96 25.41 16.06 40.80
CA LEU A 96 26.79 15.78 40.43
C LEU A 96 27.16 16.55 39.15
N PRO A 97 28.45 16.91 38.94
CA PRO A 97 28.92 17.57 37.71
C PRO A 97 28.66 16.78 36.43
N SER A 98 28.51 15.46 36.53
CA SER A 98 28.25 14.54 35.41
C SER A 98 26.77 14.39 35.04
N ILE A 99 25.87 15.18 35.64
CA ILE A 99 24.42 15.10 35.44
C ILE A 99 23.87 16.50 35.15
N PHE A 100 22.92 16.58 34.24
CA PHE A 100 22.24 17.83 33.90
C PHE A 100 21.42 18.37 35.09
N ILE A 101 21.45 19.69 35.28
CA ILE A 101 20.85 20.41 36.42
C ILE A 101 19.45 20.90 36.02
N PRO A 102 18.48 21.04 36.97
CA PRO A 102 17.22 21.69 36.67
C PRO A 102 17.42 23.12 36.13
N GLU A 103 17.00 23.35 34.90
CA GLU A 103 17.12 24.61 34.17
C GLU A 103 15.83 24.96 33.41
N ASP A 104 15.84 26.10 32.67
CA ASP A 104 14.71 26.67 31.92
C ASP A 104 13.93 25.62 31.12
N TRP A 105 14.60 24.62 30.53
CA TRP A 105 13.95 23.53 29.79
C TRP A 105 13.08 22.64 30.69
N SER A 106 13.66 22.14 31.79
CA SER A 106 12.97 21.25 32.73
C SER A 106 11.87 21.99 33.52
N PHE A 107 12.05 23.28 33.81
CA PHE A 107 11.02 24.12 34.42
C PHE A 107 9.84 24.34 33.48
N THR A 108 10.12 24.72 32.23
CA THR A 108 9.07 24.87 31.20
C THR A 108 8.29 23.56 31.01
N PHE A 109 8.99 22.43 31.02
CA PHE A 109 8.36 21.12 30.92
C PHE A 109 7.42 20.84 32.09
N PHE A 110 7.87 21.03 33.33
CA PHE A 110 7.04 20.82 34.52
C PHE A 110 5.87 21.80 34.59
N GLU A 111 6.06 23.06 34.21
CA GLU A 111 4.98 24.06 34.07
C GLU A 111 3.94 23.64 33.04
N GLY A 112 4.38 23.11 31.89
CA GLY A 112 3.49 22.62 30.85
C GLY A 112 2.70 21.40 31.30
N ILE A 113 3.34 20.43 31.94
CA ILE A 113 2.66 19.29 32.59
C ILE A 113 1.64 19.79 33.63
N SER A 114 1.99 20.85 34.35
CA SER A 114 1.14 21.43 35.39
C SER A 114 -0.16 22.05 34.89
N ARG A 115 -0.29 22.30 33.58
CA ARG A 115 -1.53 22.75 32.96
C ARG A 115 -2.49 21.62 32.64
N HIS A 116 -2.04 20.37 32.76
CA HIS A 116 -2.90 19.22 32.62
C HIS A 116 -3.84 19.11 33.84
N PRO A 117 -5.12 18.73 33.67
CA PRO A 117 -6.01 18.48 34.81
C PRO A 117 -5.41 17.47 35.80
N ASP A 118 -5.62 17.68 37.10
CA ASP A 118 -5.06 16.83 38.17
C ASP A 118 -5.48 15.35 38.04
N THR A 119 -6.67 15.09 37.50
CA THR A 119 -7.16 13.72 37.19
C THR A 119 -6.39 13.02 36.08
N GLY A 120 -5.48 13.73 35.40
CA GLY A 120 -4.68 13.20 34.30
C GLY A 120 -3.64 12.18 34.71
N PHE A 121 -3.06 12.38 35.88
CA PHE A 121 -1.92 11.59 36.40
C PHE A 121 -2.32 10.65 37.53
N ARG A 122 -3.41 10.96 38.26
CA ARG A 122 -3.89 10.14 39.38
C ARG A 122 -4.20 8.71 38.95
N ASP A 123 -3.71 7.74 39.71
CA ASP A 123 -3.88 6.30 39.48
C ASP A 123 -3.38 5.77 38.12
N ARG A 124 -2.50 6.52 37.44
CA ARG A 124 -1.92 6.15 36.13
C ARG A 124 -0.52 5.55 36.25
N ASP A 125 -0.14 4.74 35.25
CA ASP A 125 1.26 4.38 35.00
C ASP A 125 1.91 5.43 34.10
N VAL A 126 2.96 6.06 34.61
CA VAL A 126 3.69 7.13 33.95
C VAL A 126 5.13 6.68 33.71
N THR A 127 5.66 6.94 32.52
CA THR A 127 7.09 6.83 32.25
C THR A 127 7.65 8.18 31.90
N GLU A 128 8.75 8.58 32.55
CA GLU A 128 9.52 9.77 32.21
C GLU A 128 10.78 9.38 31.42
N LEU A 129 10.96 9.97 30.25
CA LEU A 129 12.16 9.86 29.42
C LEU A 129 13.12 11.02 29.68
N GLY A 130 14.38 10.70 29.96
CA GLY A 130 15.40 11.69 30.30
C GLY A 130 15.20 12.24 31.70
N CYS A 131 14.96 11.37 32.68
CA CYS A 131 14.62 11.80 34.04
C CYS A 131 15.77 12.49 34.78
N GLY A 132 17.02 12.38 34.29
CA GLY A 132 18.19 13.00 34.89
C GLY A 132 18.34 12.62 36.37
N ASN A 133 18.36 13.63 37.25
CA ASN A 133 18.44 13.44 38.70
C ASN A 133 17.09 13.04 39.36
N GLY A 134 16.03 12.80 38.59
CA GLY A 134 14.74 12.28 39.03
C GLY A 134 13.76 13.32 39.61
N TRP A 135 14.09 14.61 39.61
CA TRP A 135 13.27 15.61 40.32
C TRP A 135 11.85 15.74 39.77
N VAL A 136 11.66 15.69 38.44
CA VAL A 136 10.34 15.79 37.80
C VAL A 136 9.50 14.56 38.12
N SER A 137 10.06 13.34 38.01
CA SER A 137 9.42 12.10 38.46
C SER A 137 8.91 12.18 39.90
N ILE A 138 9.75 12.68 40.82
CA ILE A 138 9.41 12.83 42.24
C ILE A 138 8.33 13.90 42.43
N ALA A 139 8.46 15.05 41.76
CA ALA A 139 7.47 16.13 41.82
C ALA A 139 6.11 15.69 41.25
N MET A 140 6.10 14.90 40.17
CA MET A 140 4.89 14.32 39.60
C MET A 140 4.20 13.39 40.61
N ALA A 141 4.96 12.52 41.26
CA ALA A 141 4.44 11.57 42.23
C ALA A 141 3.83 12.26 43.45
N GLU A 142 4.51 13.28 43.98
CA GLU A 142 4.07 14.09 45.12
C GLU A 142 2.80 14.89 44.80
N ARG A 143 2.70 15.45 43.58
CA ARG A 143 1.61 16.35 43.22
C ARG A 143 0.34 15.63 42.79
N TRP A 144 0.47 14.58 41.98
CA TRP A 144 -0.68 14.01 41.29
C TRP A 144 -1.02 12.57 41.67
N LEU A 145 -0.25 11.94 42.55
CA LEU A 145 -0.50 10.58 43.05
C LEU A 145 -0.75 9.52 41.94
N PRO A 146 0.15 9.41 40.95
CA PRO A 146 0.11 8.30 40.00
C PRO A 146 0.22 6.96 40.73
N ARG A 147 -0.28 5.89 40.08
CA ARG A 147 -0.08 4.54 40.60
C ARG A 147 1.39 4.16 40.55
N LYS A 148 2.08 4.51 39.45
CA LYS A 148 3.52 4.30 39.28
C LYS A 148 4.13 5.36 38.36
N VAL A 149 5.35 5.78 38.68
CA VAL A 149 6.24 6.58 37.84
C VAL A 149 7.53 5.80 37.62
N ILE A 150 7.90 5.59 36.37
CA ILE A 150 9.15 4.96 35.97
C ILE A 150 10.01 6.03 35.30
N GLY A 151 11.07 6.49 35.96
CA GLY A 151 12.04 7.39 35.38
C GLY A 151 13.13 6.63 34.64
N LEU A 152 13.37 7.00 33.39
CA LEU A 152 14.33 6.37 32.49
C LEU A 152 15.38 7.37 32.04
N ASP A 153 16.64 6.95 32.09
CA ASP A 153 17.78 7.72 31.63
C ASP A 153 18.88 6.79 31.12
N ILE A 154 19.63 7.23 30.11
CA ILE A 154 20.73 6.46 29.54
C ILE A 154 22.00 6.57 30.41
N ASN A 155 22.11 7.64 31.22
CA ASN A 155 23.26 7.89 32.08
C ASN A 155 23.13 7.08 33.39
N PRO A 156 24.00 6.07 33.64
CA PRO A 156 23.93 5.25 34.84
C PRO A 156 24.23 6.02 36.13
N ARG A 157 24.95 7.15 36.08
CA ARG A 157 25.15 8.02 37.26
C ARG A 157 23.87 8.79 37.59
N ALA A 158 23.15 9.27 36.58
CA ALA A 158 21.87 9.97 36.74
C ALA A 158 20.85 9.11 37.49
N ILE A 159 20.69 7.84 37.08
CA ILE A 159 19.77 6.89 37.73
C ILE A 159 20.10 6.65 39.21
N LYS A 160 21.37 6.47 39.56
CA LYS A 160 21.75 6.30 40.98
C LYS A 160 21.47 7.55 41.81
N VAL A 161 21.74 8.72 41.25
CA VAL A 161 21.41 9.99 41.92
C VAL A 161 19.89 10.18 42.03
N ALA A 162 19.12 9.79 41.03
CA ALA A 162 17.65 9.81 41.07
C ALA A 162 17.10 8.92 42.21
N TRP A 163 17.67 7.73 42.41
CA TRP A 163 17.33 6.90 43.58
C TRP A 163 17.67 7.56 44.91
N ILE A 164 18.82 8.23 45.03
CA ILE A 164 19.18 8.96 46.26
C ILE A 164 18.21 10.12 46.50
N ASN A 165 17.89 10.89 45.46
CA ASN A 165 16.91 11.98 45.54
C ASN A 165 15.53 11.45 45.93
N LEU A 166 15.15 10.26 45.45
CA LEU A 166 13.93 9.62 45.91
C LEU A 166 13.98 9.30 47.40
N TYR A 167 15.06 8.74 47.93
CA TYR A 167 15.19 8.47 49.37
C TYR A 167 15.22 9.75 50.22
N LEU A 168 15.90 10.81 49.75
CA LEU A 168 15.94 12.11 50.42
C LEU A 168 14.54 12.69 50.63
N ASN A 169 13.64 12.45 49.67
CA ASN A 169 12.27 12.94 49.71
C ASN A 169 11.26 11.88 50.20
N ALA A 170 11.55 10.59 50.16
CA ALA A 170 10.63 9.57 50.65
C ALA A 170 10.75 9.34 52.16
N LEU A 171 11.89 9.71 52.77
CA LEU A 171 12.19 9.50 54.18
C LEU A 171 12.45 10.83 54.90
N ASN A 172 11.99 10.94 56.14
CA ASN A 172 12.35 12.06 57.02
C ASN A 172 13.81 11.94 57.51
N ASP A 173 14.27 12.93 58.28
CA ASP A 173 15.65 12.98 58.80
C ASP A 173 16.02 11.80 59.71
N ASP A 174 15.04 11.16 60.35
CA ASP A 174 15.23 9.99 61.19
C ASP A 174 15.23 8.67 60.39
N GLY A 175 15.00 8.76 59.06
CA GLY A 175 14.93 7.61 58.17
C GLY A 175 13.57 6.91 58.11
N LEU A 176 12.51 7.52 58.67
CA LEU A 176 11.15 6.99 58.63
C LEU A 176 10.43 7.41 57.34
N PRO A 177 9.59 6.54 56.74
CA PRO A 177 8.82 6.87 55.54
C PRO A 177 7.88 8.06 55.77
N VAL A 178 7.89 8.98 54.81
CA VAL A 178 6.88 10.04 54.68
C VAL A 178 5.72 9.47 53.88
N LEU A 179 4.52 9.53 54.47
CA LEU A 179 3.29 9.00 53.87
C LEU A 179 2.45 10.14 53.29
N ASP A 180 1.88 9.90 52.12
CA ASP A 180 0.82 10.70 51.54
C ASP A 180 -0.55 10.40 52.18
N HIS A 181 -1.59 11.10 51.74
CA HIS A 181 -2.94 10.93 52.26
C HIS A 181 -3.61 9.59 51.89
N GLU A 182 -3.03 8.82 50.97
CA GLU A 182 -3.44 7.45 50.64
C GLU A 182 -2.64 6.41 51.45
N GLY A 183 -1.78 6.85 52.37
CA GLY A 183 -0.95 5.99 53.21
C GLY A 183 0.23 5.35 52.48
N LYS A 184 0.59 5.85 51.29
CA LYS A 184 1.74 5.38 50.51
C LYS A 184 2.92 6.34 50.64
N THR A 185 4.12 5.84 50.45
CA THR A 185 5.32 6.67 50.34
C THR A 185 5.74 6.85 48.88
N LEU A 186 6.59 7.84 48.58
CA LEU A 186 7.16 8.01 47.24
C LEU A 186 7.91 6.74 46.76
N LEU A 187 8.47 5.93 47.67
CA LEU A 187 9.09 4.64 47.32
C LEU A 187 8.09 3.62 46.75
N ASP A 188 6.80 3.73 47.09
CA ASP A 188 5.77 2.86 46.52
C ASP A 188 5.41 3.30 45.09
N ARG A 189 5.62 4.59 44.77
CA ARG A 189 5.15 5.24 43.55
C ARG A 189 6.24 5.41 42.48
N VAL A 190 7.51 5.56 42.84
CA VAL A 190 8.58 5.94 41.88
C VAL A 190 9.67 4.86 41.80
N GLU A 191 10.11 4.55 40.59
CA GLU A 191 11.27 3.69 40.29
C GLU A 191 12.14 4.32 39.19
N PHE A 192 13.43 3.99 39.18
CA PHE A 192 14.37 4.47 38.17
C PHE A 192 15.21 3.34 37.55
N TYR A 193 15.37 3.37 36.22
CA TYR A 193 16.13 2.36 35.48
C TYR A 193 17.01 2.98 34.41
N VAL A 194 18.19 2.38 34.20
CA VAL A 194 19.05 2.71 33.06
C VAL A 194 18.39 2.15 31.80
N SER A 195 18.10 3.00 30.83
CA SER A 195 17.39 2.60 29.60
C SER A 195 17.74 3.53 28.45
N ASP A 196 17.91 2.95 27.25
CA ASP A 196 17.85 3.72 26.01
C ASP A 196 16.38 3.93 25.63
N LEU A 197 15.90 5.16 25.83
CA LEU A 197 14.49 5.52 25.68
C LEU A 197 13.56 4.51 26.39
N LEU A 198 12.64 3.88 25.66
CA LEU A 198 11.63 2.97 26.21
C LEU A 198 12.05 1.50 26.17
N ALA A 199 13.32 1.19 25.91
CA ALA A 199 13.83 -0.19 25.84
C ALA A 199 13.46 -1.01 27.09
N TYR A 200 13.70 -0.48 28.29
CA TYR A 200 13.33 -1.15 29.54
C TYR A 200 11.85 -1.51 29.60
N CYS A 201 10.96 -0.57 29.29
CA CYS A 201 9.51 -0.82 29.30
C CYS A 201 9.10 -1.88 28.27
N ARG A 202 9.71 -1.88 27.08
CA ARG A 202 9.42 -2.84 26.01
C ARG A 202 9.91 -4.25 26.37
N GLU A 203 11.12 -4.37 26.92
CA GLU A 203 11.71 -5.64 27.38
C GLU A 203 10.92 -6.25 28.54
N GLN A 204 10.39 -5.41 29.44
CA GLN A 204 9.54 -5.83 30.54
C GLN A 204 8.05 -5.98 30.16
N HIS A 205 7.71 -5.78 28.87
CA HIS A 205 6.34 -5.86 28.35
C HIS A 205 5.33 -4.98 29.12
N LEU A 206 5.76 -3.80 29.56
CA LEU A 206 4.92 -2.87 30.31
C LEU A 206 4.00 -2.08 29.38
N THR A 207 2.86 -1.62 29.91
CA THR A 207 1.89 -0.77 29.20
C THR A 207 1.65 0.52 29.95
N MET A 208 1.78 1.66 29.27
CA MET A 208 1.79 2.97 29.93
C MET A 208 0.53 3.79 29.63
N ASP A 209 0.04 4.51 30.64
CA ASP A 209 -1.03 5.50 30.45
C ASP A 209 -0.45 6.83 29.95
N LEU A 210 0.73 7.22 30.45
CA LEU A 210 1.41 8.46 30.08
C LEU A 210 2.89 8.20 29.83
N ILE A 211 3.41 8.78 28.75
CA ILE A 211 4.84 8.84 28.49
C ILE A 211 5.19 10.31 28.38
N VAL A 212 6.00 10.80 29.31
CA VAL A 212 6.43 12.19 29.38
C VAL A 212 7.92 12.25 29.08
N GLY A 213 8.39 13.29 28.39
CA GLY A 213 9.82 13.40 28.11
C GLY A 213 10.29 14.81 27.85
N CYS A 214 11.42 15.16 28.48
CA CYS A 214 12.24 16.30 28.11
C CYS A 214 13.60 15.76 27.67
N ILE A 215 13.66 15.27 26.43
CA ILE A 215 14.83 14.57 25.91
C ILE A 215 15.66 15.46 24.96
N PRO A 216 16.95 15.14 24.76
CA PRO A 216 17.87 15.98 24.00
C PRO A 216 17.47 16.17 22.53
N GLN A 217 17.81 17.34 21.97
CA GLN A 217 17.52 17.71 20.57
C GLN A 217 18.78 18.25 19.88
N ILE A 218 19.48 17.37 19.15
CA ILE A 218 20.87 17.59 18.72
C ILE A 218 21.06 17.40 17.24
N LEU A 219 21.73 18.39 16.66
CA LEU A 219 22.04 18.46 15.24
C LEU A 219 23.35 17.71 14.96
N ASN A 220 23.39 16.92 13.89
CA ASN A 220 24.57 16.16 13.46
C ASN A 220 25.24 15.34 14.58
N PRO A 221 24.54 14.33 15.11
CA PRO A 221 25.10 13.44 16.12
C PRO A 221 26.41 12.76 15.68
N ASP A 222 27.40 12.63 16.58
CA ASP A 222 28.65 11.89 16.34
C ASP A 222 28.33 10.38 16.21
N PRO A 223 28.51 9.76 15.02
CA PRO A 223 28.22 8.34 14.81
C PRO A 223 29.06 7.41 15.71
N SER A 224 30.23 7.87 16.15
CA SER A 224 31.16 7.08 16.98
C SER A 224 30.74 7.00 18.47
N ALA A 225 29.77 7.80 18.89
CA ALA A 225 29.23 7.77 20.25
C ALA A 225 28.32 6.55 20.48
N MET A 226 27.65 6.03 19.44
CA MET A 226 26.73 4.88 19.52
C MET A 226 27.43 3.53 19.76
N SER A 227 28.71 3.38 19.37
CA SER A 227 29.43 2.10 19.40
C SER A 227 30.19 1.83 20.70
N LYS A 228 30.19 2.78 21.64
CA LYS A 228 30.89 2.66 22.92
C LYS A 228 29.94 2.07 23.97
N LEU A 229 30.37 0.99 24.64
CA LEU A 229 29.70 0.48 25.84
C LEU A 229 29.59 1.61 26.88
N ILE A 230 28.37 2.06 27.16
CA ILE A 230 28.10 3.06 28.19
C ILE A 230 28.30 2.40 29.55
N THR A 231 29.34 2.81 30.26
CA THR A 231 29.65 2.30 31.61
C THR A 231 29.73 3.46 32.59
N GLU A 232 29.42 3.20 33.85
CA GLU A 232 29.53 4.19 34.94
C GLU A 232 30.96 4.71 35.18
N ASN A 233 31.96 4.01 34.63
CA ASN A 233 33.40 4.34 34.71
C ASN A 233 33.87 5.26 33.56
N ALA A 234 32.98 5.72 32.69
CA ALA A 234 33.33 6.70 31.66
C ALA A 234 33.63 8.08 32.27
N SER A 235 34.33 8.94 31.53
CA SER A 235 34.70 10.28 32.01
C SER A 235 33.46 11.13 32.30
N GLU A 236 33.59 12.08 33.25
CA GLU A 236 32.49 12.98 33.62
C GLU A 236 31.98 13.80 32.43
N GLU A 237 32.88 14.28 31.57
CA GLU A 237 32.53 14.99 30.33
C GLU A 237 31.74 14.09 29.37
N PHE A 238 32.11 12.82 29.22
CA PHE A 238 31.38 11.87 28.37
C PHE A 238 29.99 11.58 28.94
N LEU A 239 29.88 11.32 30.25
CA LEU A 239 28.60 11.06 30.91
C LEU A 239 27.69 12.29 30.92
N TYR A 240 28.25 13.49 31.10
CA TYR A 240 27.52 14.74 30.95
C TYR A 240 27.02 14.90 29.51
N SER A 241 27.86 14.57 28.52
CA SER A 241 27.50 14.58 27.10
C SER A 241 26.50 13.49 26.69
N LEU A 242 26.19 12.50 27.55
CA LEU A 242 25.06 11.59 27.31
C LEU A 242 23.70 12.28 27.45
N SER A 243 23.63 13.38 28.20
CA SER A 243 22.51 14.33 28.17
C SER A 243 22.42 15.05 26.83
N ASN A 244 23.40 14.83 25.95
CA ASN A 244 23.43 15.22 24.56
C ASN A 244 23.64 14.01 23.62
N TYR A 245 23.25 12.82 24.05
CA TYR A 245 23.37 11.63 23.23
C TYR A 245 22.33 11.63 22.12
N CYS A 246 22.82 11.58 20.89
CA CYS A 246 22.06 11.11 19.76
C CYS A 246 23.06 10.46 18.80
N GLY A 247 22.68 9.37 18.14
CA GLY A 247 23.26 8.90 16.89
C GLY A 247 22.31 9.25 15.74
N LEU A 248 22.73 9.15 14.47
CA LEU A 248 21.77 9.22 13.36
C LEU A 248 20.74 8.10 13.53
N GLN A 249 19.45 8.45 13.65
CA GLN A 249 18.37 7.49 13.84
C GLN A 249 17.82 6.95 12.51
N GLY A 250 18.21 7.56 11.38
CA GLY A 250 17.72 7.22 10.04
C GLY A 250 16.41 7.91 9.68
N PHE A 251 16.04 8.98 10.40
CA PHE A 251 14.82 9.74 10.18
C PHE A 251 15.09 11.07 9.46
N VAL A 252 14.09 11.56 8.71
CA VAL A 252 14.13 12.91 8.13
C VAL A 252 14.27 13.97 9.23
N GLU A 253 13.77 13.68 10.43
CA GLU A 253 13.83 14.49 11.63
C GLU A 253 15.25 14.62 12.22
N ASP A 254 16.20 13.76 11.86
CA ASP A 254 17.61 13.86 12.31
C ASP A 254 18.25 15.18 11.87
N GLN A 255 17.93 15.67 10.67
CA GLN A 255 18.47 16.93 10.14
C GLN A 255 18.04 18.17 10.96
N PHE A 256 16.99 18.02 11.78
CA PHE A 256 16.45 19.07 12.65
C PHE A 256 16.77 18.83 14.13
N GLY A 257 17.54 17.77 14.43
CA GLY A 257 17.84 17.33 15.79
C GLY A 257 16.64 16.77 16.55
N LEU A 258 15.62 16.28 15.84
CA LEU A 258 14.41 15.71 16.42
C LEU A 258 14.35 14.17 16.30
N GLY A 259 15.42 13.53 15.82
CA GLY A 259 15.49 12.08 15.61
C GLY A 259 15.17 11.24 16.85
N LEU A 260 15.70 11.65 18.01
CA LEU A 260 15.46 10.95 19.27
C LEU A 260 13.97 11.02 19.71
N VAL A 261 13.32 12.17 19.50
CA VAL A 261 11.88 12.35 19.75
C VAL A 261 11.05 11.53 18.78
N ALA A 262 11.44 11.48 17.51
CA ALA A 262 10.79 10.65 16.50
C ALA A 262 10.83 9.16 16.88
N ARG A 263 12.00 8.65 17.32
CA ARG A 263 12.15 7.28 17.83
C ARG A 263 11.31 7.04 19.09
N ALA A 264 11.36 7.96 20.05
CA ALA A 264 10.59 7.86 21.29
C ALA A 264 9.07 7.84 21.03
N ALA A 265 8.60 8.62 20.06
CA ALA A 265 7.20 8.61 19.65
C ALA A 265 6.81 7.25 19.06
N GLU A 266 7.63 6.65 18.19
CA GLU A 266 7.39 5.34 17.58
C GLU A 266 7.44 4.19 18.60
N GLU A 267 8.47 4.17 19.46
CA GLU A 267 8.52 3.22 20.58
C GLU A 267 7.31 3.38 21.50
N GLY A 268 6.87 4.63 21.71
CA GLY A 268 5.67 4.98 22.48
C GLY A 268 4.39 4.36 21.92
N ILE A 269 4.21 4.32 20.60
CA ILE A 269 3.04 3.67 19.96
C ILE A 269 2.91 2.20 20.42
N SER A 270 4.04 1.50 20.56
CA SER A 270 4.05 0.08 20.89
C SER A 270 3.57 -0.22 22.32
N ILE A 271 3.86 0.66 23.30
CA ILE A 271 3.59 0.40 24.73
C ILE A 271 2.45 1.21 25.32
N ILE A 272 2.08 2.34 24.71
CA ILE A 272 1.05 3.22 25.27
C ILE A 272 -0.34 2.59 25.21
N ARG A 273 -1.19 2.74 26.23
CA ARG A 273 -2.59 2.30 26.15
C ARG A 273 -3.35 3.05 25.05
N PRO A 274 -4.43 2.50 24.49
CA PRO A 274 -5.26 3.20 23.50
C PRO A 274 -5.71 4.61 23.94
N THR A 275 -5.99 4.80 25.23
CA THR A 275 -6.38 6.10 25.81
C THR A 275 -5.21 6.92 26.35
N GLY A 276 -3.99 6.42 26.21
CA GLY A 276 -2.81 7.05 26.79
C GLY A 276 -2.32 8.25 25.97
N ARG A 277 -1.38 9.01 26.54
CA ARG A 277 -0.87 10.26 25.96
C ARG A 277 0.65 10.36 26.04
N LEU A 278 1.24 10.96 25.01
CA LEU A 278 2.62 11.41 25.06
C LEU A 278 2.65 12.89 25.45
N ILE A 279 3.57 13.30 26.32
CA ILE A 279 3.78 14.72 26.64
C ILE A 279 5.26 15.04 26.48
N PHE A 280 5.60 15.83 25.46
CA PHE A 280 6.99 16.14 25.15
C PHE A 280 7.27 17.64 25.18
N ASN A 281 8.42 17.99 25.73
CA ASN A 281 8.99 19.32 25.62
C ASN A 281 9.83 19.43 24.35
N ILE A 282 9.45 20.32 23.42
CA ILE A 282 10.05 20.43 22.09
C ILE A 282 10.58 21.84 21.85
N GLY A 283 11.85 21.94 21.44
CA GLY A 283 12.48 23.19 21.06
C GLY A 283 11.96 23.66 19.70
N GLY A 284 11.60 24.94 19.62
CA GLY A 284 10.96 25.55 18.47
C GLY A 284 11.90 25.92 17.32
N ARG A 285 13.21 25.65 17.43
CA ARG A 285 14.20 26.01 16.38
C ARG A 285 13.79 25.53 14.98
N PRO A 286 13.35 24.27 14.78
CA PRO A 286 12.93 23.78 13.46
C PRO A 286 11.61 24.40 12.93
N GLY A 287 10.96 25.23 13.73
CA GLY A 287 9.67 25.83 13.43
C GLY A 287 8.48 24.93 13.76
N GLN A 288 7.36 25.59 14.06
CA GLN A 288 6.18 24.90 14.61
C GLN A 288 5.66 23.79 13.69
N ALA A 289 5.57 24.04 12.39
CA ALA A 289 5.06 23.07 11.42
C ALA A 289 5.90 21.78 11.39
N VAL A 290 7.22 21.86 11.52
CA VAL A 290 8.09 20.68 11.56
C VAL A 290 7.90 19.91 12.86
N THR A 291 7.83 20.62 13.99
CA THR A 291 7.64 20.00 15.32
C THR A 291 6.30 19.29 15.44
N GLU A 292 5.23 19.87 14.92
CA GLU A 292 3.91 19.22 14.92
C GLU A 292 3.86 18.07 13.91
N ARG A 293 4.46 18.23 12.73
CA ARG A 293 4.48 17.18 11.70
C ARG A 293 5.15 15.89 12.21
N LEU A 294 6.15 15.98 13.09
CA LEU A 294 6.79 14.82 13.72
C LEU A 294 5.76 13.86 14.33
N PHE A 295 4.79 14.39 15.07
CA PHE A 295 3.77 13.59 15.75
C PHE A 295 2.58 13.28 14.83
N SER A 296 2.09 14.26 14.06
CA SER A 296 0.89 14.05 13.25
C SER A 296 1.10 13.00 12.16
N ARG A 297 2.27 12.97 11.52
CA ARG A 297 2.62 11.94 10.52
C ARG A 297 2.67 10.52 11.10
N ARG A 298 2.84 10.38 12.41
CA ARG A 298 2.85 9.12 13.17
C ARG A 298 1.46 8.74 13.70
N GLY A 299 0.43 9.49 13.31
CA GLY A 299 -0.96 9.22 13.68
C GLY A 299 -1.35 9.79 15.03
N PHE A 300 -0.75 10.90 15.48
CA PHE A 300 -1.16 11.58 16.70
C PHE A 300 -2.01 12.84 16.43
N TYR A 301 -2.99 13.10 17.29
CA TYR A 301 -3.54 14.43 17.54
C TYR A 301 -2.63 15.18 18.49
N ILE A 302 -2.40 16.46 18.21
CA ILE A 302 -1.46 17.29 18.96
C ILE A 302 -2.23 18.43 19.60
N ASN A 303 -1.99 18.67 20.87
CA ASN A 303 -2.50 19.80 21.61
C ASN A 303 -1.32 20.51 22.28
N LYS A 304 -1.16 21.82 22.05
CA LYS A 304 -0.11 22.62 22.67
C LYS A 304 -0.57 23.03 24.07
N LEU A 305 -0.01 22.42 25.10
CA LEU A 305 -0.36 22.69 26.51
C LEU A 305 0.25 24.01 26.99
N TRP A 306 1.50 24.26 26.58
CA TRP A 306 2.29 25.41 27.02
C TRP A 306 3.32 25.81 25.97
N GLN A 307 3.68 27.08 25.96
CA GLN A 307 4.79 27.60 25.17
C GLN A 307 5.39 28.82 25.86
N THR A 308 6.72 28.88 25.83
CA THR A 308 7.49 30.05 26.28
C THR A 308 8.66 30.30 25.31
N ARG A 309 9.45 31.34 25.56
CA ARG A 309 10.71 31.61 24.86
C ARG A 309 11.87 31.57 25.85
N VAL A 310 12.91 30.83 25.50
CA VAL A 310 14.13 30.68 26.30
C VAL A 310 15.33 31.20 25.52
N ASN A 311 16.32 31.74 26.24
CA ASN A 311 17.54 32.23 25.62
C ASN A 311 18.34 31.06 25.07
N GLN A 312 18.99 31.25 23.92
CA GLN A 312 19.89 30.24 23.39
C GLN A 312 21.10 30.11 24.31
N ALA A 313 21.43 28.88 24.72
CA ALA A 313 22.59 28.62 25.55
C ALA A 313 23.89 29.05 24.81
N PRO A 314 24.84 29.74 25.48
CA PRO A 314 26.03 30.31 24.83
C PRO A 314 26.97 29.29 24.18
N ASP A 315 26.92 28.04 24.64
CA ASP A 315 27.72 26.91 24.21
C ASP A 315 27.10 26.14 23.02
N THR A 316 25.88 26.48 22.61
CA THR A 316 25.22 25.82 21.48
C THR A 316 25.65 26.46 20.16
N ASP A 317 26.42 25.73 19.35
CA ASP A 317 26.75 26.15 17.99
C ASP A 317 25.55 26.00 17.05
N ILE A 318 25.11 27.13 16.47
CA ILE A 318 24.01 27.19 15.48
C ILE A 318 24.51 27.27 14.03
N LEU A 319 25.82 27.24 13.78
CA LEU A 319 26.41 27.32 12.43
C LEU A 319 25.93 26.19 11.52
N ALA A 320 25.73 24.99 12.07
CA ALA A 320 25.16 23.85 11.34
C ALA A 320 23.79 24.17 10.72
N LEU A 321 22.95 24.95 11.43
CA LEU A 321 21.63 25.37 10.95
C LEU A 321 21.74 26.35 9.78
N VAL A 322 22.74 27.22 9.81
CA VAL A 322 23.02 28.18 8.72
C VAL A 322 23.40 27.45 7.43
N GLU A 323 24.20 26.39 7.53
CA GLU A 323 24.55 25.55 6.37
C GLU A 323 23.35 24.76 5.84
N ILE A 324 22.44 24.32 6.71
CA ILE A 324 21.17 23.70 6.27
C ILE A 324 20.30 24.72 5.52
N GLU A 325 20.11 25.95 6.02
CA GLU A 325 19.33 26.99 5.33
C GLU A 325 19.93 27.40 3.98
N LYS A 326 21.24 27.24 3.81
CA LYS A 326 21.93 27.55 2.55
C LYS A 326 21.63 26.52 1.47
N ASN A 327 21.47 25.25 1.84
CA ASN A 327 21.29 24.13 0.92
C ASN A 327 19.82 23.68 0.80
N THR A 328 18.92 24.19 1.64
CA THR A 328 17.51 23.81 1.68
C THR A 328 16.59 25.03 1.57
N ARG A 329 15.30 24.80 1.31
CA ARG A 329 14.26 25.86 1.38
C ARG A 329 13.73 26.09 2.80
N HIS A 330 14.20 25.31 3.78
CA HIS A 330 13.74 25.39 5.16
C HIS A 330 14.22 26.69 5.83
N ARG A 331 13.42 27.19 6.77
CA ARG A 331 13.73 28.38 7.59
C ARG A 331 13.58 28.01 9.05
N PHE A 332 14.65 28.14 9.81
CA PHE A 332 14.59 27.97 11.27
C PHE A 332 13.98 29.22 11.91
N GLU A 333 13.41 29.03 13.10
CA GLU A 333 12.72 30.06 13.86
C GLU A 333 13.54 30.45 15.11
N PHE A 334 14.23 31.58 15.02
CA PHE A 334 14.88 32.27 16.14
C PHE A 334 14.23 33.62 16.39
N PHE A 335 14.51 34.25 17.53
CA PHE A 335 13.97 35.56 17.88
C PHE A 335 15.07 36.44 18.49
N MET A 336 15.01 37.75 18.24
CA MET A 336 15.93 38.73 18.84
C MET A 336 15.53 39.01 20.29
N GLY A 337 15.83 38.08 21.19
CA GLY A 337 15.41 38.10 22.59
C GLY A 337 13.98 37.60 22.85
N ARG A 338 13.62 37.40 24.13
CA ARG A 338 12.39 36.69 24.56
C ARG A 338 11.07 37.38 24.20
N VAL A 339 11.10 38.68 23.94
CA VAL A 339 9.89 39.50 23.69
C VAL A 339 9.64 39.70 22.19
N SER A 340 10.61 39.34 21.34
CA SER A 340 10.47 39.45 19.89
C SER A 340 9.43 38.45 19.37
N GLU A 341 8.47 38.94 18.58
CA GLU A 341 7.39 38.13 18.00
C GLU A 341 7.69 37.62 16.60
N GLU A 342 8.52 38.35 15.84
CA GLU A 342 8.85 38.01 14.46
C GLU A 342 10.05 37.04 14.42
N PRO A 343 9.90 35.86 13.80
CA PRO A 343 10.99 34.91 13.70
C PRO A 343 12.03 35.39 12.68
N ILE A 344 13.30 35.17 13.00
CA ILE A 344 14.46 35.40 12.13
C ILE A 344 15.10 34.07 11.74
N SER A 345 15.68 34.03 10.54
CA SER A 345 16.41 32.87 10.02
C SER A 345 17.66 32.53 10.86
N ALA A 346 18.13 31.28 10.78
CA ALA A 346 19.38 30.87 11.43
C ALA A 346 20.56 31.75 11.01
N ARG A 347 20.65 32.12 9.72
CA ARG A 347 21.71 33.03 9.23
C ARG A 347 21.67 34.39 9.92
N THR A 348 20.48 34.98 10.06
CA THR A 348 20.30 36.27 10.73
C THR A 348 20.62 36.14 12.22
N ALA A 349 20.15 35.08 12.87
CA ALA A 349 20.39 34.81 14.28
C ALA A 349 21.90 34.66 14.57
N TRP A 350 22.62 33.90 13.74
CA TRP A 350 24.07 33.74 13.86
C TRP A 350 24.80 35.06 13.69
N ALA A 351 24.46 35.84 12.65
CA ALA A 351 25.07 37.16 12.44
C ALA A 351 24.81 38.14 13.60
N PHE A 352 23.59 38.13 14.15
CA PHE A 352 23.23 38.95 15.30
C PHE A 352 23.98 38.54 16.56
N LEU A 353 24.09 37.23 16.82
CA LEU A 353 24.86 36.68 17.93
C LEU A 353 26.35 37.06 17.86
N GLN A 354 26.97 36.96 16.68
CA GLN A 354 28.36 37.39 16.45
C GLN A 354 28.57 38.89 16.65
N SER A 355 27.51 39.70 16.51
CA SER A 355 27.55 41.14 16.79
C SER A 355 27.32 41.50 18.27
N GLY A 356 27.18 40.50 19.16
CA GLY A 356 26.92 40.68 20.59
C GLY A 356 25.44 40.75 20.96
N GLY A 357 24.53 40.45 20.03
CA GLY A 357 23.08 40.40 20.27
C GLY A 357 22.65 39.09 20.93
N GLU A 358 21.59 39.12 21.73
CA GLU A 358 21.00 37.91 22.33
C GLU A 358 19.91 37.33 21.44
N ILE A 359 19.94 36.01 21.26
CA ILE A 359 18.90 35.26 20.53
C ILE A 359 18.14 34.32 21.46
N SER A 360 16.87 34.08 21.14
CA SER A 360 16.02 33.13 21.85
C SER A 360 15.30 32.22 20.85
N HIS A 361 14.77 31.11 21.34
CA HIS A 361 13.90 30.22 20.57
C HIS A 361 12.63 29.89 21.37
N GLY A 362 11.59 29.43 20.67
CA GLY A 362 10.41 28.89 21.33
C GLY A 362 10.70 27.57 22.05
N LEU A 363 9.97 27.28 23.11
CA LEU A 363 9.96 25.98 23.78
C LEU A 363 8.49 25.63 24.06
N SER A 364 8.02 24.52 23.50
CA SER A 364 6.61 24.13 23.53
C SER A 364 6.42 22.77 24.17
N VAL A 365 5.41 22.64 25.03
CA VAL A 365 5.00 21.36 25.61
C VAL A 365 3.77 20.86 24.86
N TYR A 366 3.93 19.76 24.14
CA TYR A 366 2.87 19.14 23.35
C TYR A 366 2.32 17.91 24.06
N GLU A 367 1.00 17.82 24.13
CA GLU A 367 0.26 16.59 24.40
C GLU A 367 -0.12 15.92 23.09
N CYS A 368 0.24 14.65 22.93
CA CYS A 368 -0.04 13.87 21.74
C CYS A 368 -0.89 12.64 22.09
N LYS A 369 -2.02 12.46 21.39
CA LYS A 369 -2.95 11.32 21.56
C LYS A 369 -3.04 10.54 20.26
N LEU A 370 -3.03 9.21 20.34
CA LEU A 370 -3.19 8.40 19.12
C LEU A 370 -4.55 8.66 18.48
N ARG A 371 -4.53 8.98 17.18
CA ARG A 371 -5.68 8.83 16.28
C ARG A 371 -5.96 7.33 16.18
N MET A 372 -7.22 6.91 16.26
CA MET A 372 -7.63 5.51 16.05
C MET A 372 -6.62 4.46 16.58
N PRO A 373 -6.42 4.38 17.90
CA PRO A 373 -5.23 3.78 18.47
C PRO A 373 -4.95 2.33 18.05
N ASN A 374 -6.00 1.53 17.89
CA ASN A 374 -5.85 0.13 17.48
C ASN A 374 -5.34 0.00 16.04
N GLN A 375 -5.80 0.88 15.16
CA GLN A 375 -5.43 0.93 13.75
C GLN A 375 -3.98 1.43 13.60
N VAL A 376 -3.62 2.54 14.25
CA VAL A 376 -2.25 3.07 14.21
C VAL A 376 -1.24 2.08 14.79
N LYS A 377 -1.59 1.39 15.89
CA LYS A 377 -0.75 0.30 16.43
C LYS A 377 -0.58 -0.86 15.47
N THR A 378 -1.63 -1.24 14.74
CA THR A 378 -1.58 -2.30 13.73
C THR A 378 -0.61 -1.92 12.61
N ILE A 379 -0.71 -0.69 12.09
CA ILE A 379 0.19 -0.15 11.05
C ILE A 379 1.64 -0.13 11.54
N SER A 380 1.86 0.39 12.75
CA SER A 380 3.20 0.46 13.35
C SER A 380 3.82 -0.93 13.54
N LYS A 381 3.04 -1.92 14.00
CA LYS A 381 3.51 -3.31 14.13
C LYS A 381 3.94 -3.88 12.78
N PHE A 382 3.13 -3.73 11.74
CA PHE A 382 3.47 -4.23 10.40
C PHE A 382 4.80 -3.66 9.89
N LEU A 383 5.02 -2.36 10.08
CA LEU A 383 6.24 -1.67 9.64
C LEU A 383 7.48 -1.99 10.49
N SER A 384 7.30 -2.50 11.72
CA SER A 384 8.43 -2.87 12.59
C SER A 384 9.14 -4.18 12.18
N ASN A 385 8.57 -4.95 11.25
CA ASN A 385 9.10 -6.23 10.78
C ASN A 385 10.13 -6.07 9.64
N GLY A 386 11.12 -5.18 9.80
CA GLY A 386 12.22 -5.01 8.83
C GLY A 386 11.98 -4.04 7.67
N PHE A 387 11.01 -3.13 7.79
CA PHE A 387 10.61 -2.19 6.73
C PHE A 387 10.95 -0.73 7.07
N GLU A 388 12.18 -0.49 7.51
CA GLU A 388 12.68 0.79 8.01
C GLU A 388 12.46 1.97 7.04
N GLU A 389 12.78 1.78 5.76
CA GLU A 389 12.61 2.82 4.73
C GLU A 389 11.13 3.20 4.55
N THR A 390 10.25 2.20 4.48
CA THR A 390 8.79 2.40 4.36
C THR A 390 8.20 3.00 5.62
N ARG A 391 8.73 2.68 6.81
CA ARG A 391 8.39 3.35 8.06
C ARG A 391 8.71 4.84 8.00
N GLY A 392 9.87 5.20 7.46
CA GLY A 392 10.27 6.58 7.19
C GLY A 392 9.40 7.30 6.15
N ALA A 393 8.71 6.57 5.27
CA ALA A 393 7.80 7.11 4.26
C ALA A 393 6.33 7.25 4.74
N LEU A 394 5.98 6.68 5.89
CA LEU A 394 4.64 6.78 6.45
C LEU A 394 4.29 8.26 6.76
N ASP A 395 3.12 8.67 6.28
CA ASP A 395 2.54 9.97 6.60
C ASP A 395 1.05 9.81 6.91
N LEU A 396 0.70 9.90 8.19
CA LEU A 396 -0.66 9.90 8.72
C LEU A 396 -1.10 11.31 9.15
N SER A 397 -0.49 12.36 8.62
CA SER A 397 -0.99 13.72 8.80
C SER A 397 -2.13 13.98 7.83
N PHE A 398 -3.23 14.56 8.30
CA PHE A 398 -4.41 14.86 7.50
C PHE A 398 -4.90 16.27 7.79
N ALA A 399 -5.29 16.99 6.73
CA ALA A 399 -5.93 18.29 6.85
C ALA A 399 -7.44 18.15 7.13
N ASP A 400 -8.07 17.10 6.57
CA ASP A 400 -9.46 16.75 6.77
C ASP A 400 -9.55 15.47 7.61
N GLU A 401 -10.28 15.52 8.72
CA GLU A 401 -10.47 14.38 9.61
C GLU A 401 -11.26 13.25 8.95
N SER A 402 -12.17 13.53 8.01
CA SER A 402 -12.91 12.49 7.29
C SER A 402 -11.98 11.60 6.46
N ALA A 403 -10.96 12.19 5.84
CA ALA A 403 -9.93 11.44 5.11
C ALA A 403 -9.07 10.58 6.05
N ALA A 404 -8.82 11.04 7.28
CA ALA A 404 -8.14 10.24 8.31
C ALA A 404 -9.01 9.06 8.75
N GLU A 405 -10.31 9.30 8.92
CA GLU A 405 -11.30 8.29 9.30
C GLU A 405 -11.46 7.18 8.26
N GLU A 406 -11.19 7.47 6.99
CA GLU A 406 -11.22 6.49 5.90
C GLU A 406 -9.87 5.80 5.69
N LYS A 407 -8.78 6.56 5.62
CA LYS A 407 -7.45 6.05 5.25
C LYS A 407 -6.80 5.21 6.34
N ILE A 408 -6.88 5.63 7.62
CA ILE A 408 -6.20 4.92 8.72
C ILE A 408 -6.76 3.50 8.92
N PRO A 409 -8.10 3.29 8.97
CA PRO A 409 -8.67 1.95 9.03
C PRO A 409 -8.32 1.09 7.82
N PHE A 410 -8.36 1.66 6.61
CA PHE A 410 -7.95 0.95 5.41
C PHE A 410 -6.48 0.50 5.46
N LEU A 411 -5.55 1.38 5.87
CA LEU A 411 -4.14 1.00 6.01
C LEU A 411 -3.94 -0.09 7.07
N ALA A 412 -4.68 -0.05 8.18
CA ALA A 412 -4.64 -1.12 9.17
C ALA A 412 -5.21 -2.44 8.62
N HIS A 413 -6.27 -2.38 7.80
CA HIS A 413 -6.81 -3.56 7.11
C HIS A 413 -5.81 -4.13 6.11
N LEU A 414 -5.20 -3.27 5.29
CA LEU A 414 -4.19 -3.65 4.30
C LEU A 414 -2.96 -4.27 4.96
N ALA A 415 -2.47 -3.69 6.07
CA ALA A 415 -1.35 -4.23 6.84
C ALA A 415 -1.62 -5.68 7.28
N ARG A 416 -2.78 -5.95 7.90
CA ARG A 416 -3.17 -7.31 8.31
C ARG A 416 -3.34 -8.24 7.12
N ALA A 417 -4.01 -7.76 6.07
CA ALA A 417 -4.23 -8.54 4.86
C ALA A 417 -2.88 -8.99 4.28
N LEU A 418 -1.91 -8.08 4.15
CA LEU A 418 -0.57 -8.39 3.61
C LEU A 418 0.29 -9.27 4.54
N GLU A 419 0.16 -9.11 5.87
CA GLU A 419 0.83 -9.98 6.86
C GLU A 419 0.37 -11.44 6.68
N ASP A 420 -0.93 -11.66 6.51
CA ASP A 420 -1.53 -13.00 6.37
C ASP A 420 -1.49 -13.55 4.92
N LEU A 421 -1.22 -12.72 3.92
CA LEU A 421 -1.29 -13.09 2.51
C LEU A 421 -0.09 -13.93 2.06
N SER A 422 -0.30 -15.19 1.69
CA SER A 422 0.73 -15.97 0.98
C SER A 422 0.86 -15.53 -0.47
N TYR A 423 -0.26 -15.39 -1.17
CA TYR A 423 -0.36 -14.97 -2.56
C TYR A 423 -1.60 -14.09 -2.74
N PHE A 424 -1.58 -13.15 -3.68
CA PHE A 424 -2.80 -12.42 -4.03
C PHE A 424 -3.76 -13.34 -4.79
N PRO A 425 -5.06 -13.36 -4.42
CA PRO A 425 -6.00 -14.31 -4.99
C PRO A 425 -6.28 -13.98 -6.46
N HIS A 426 -6.47 -15.05 -7.21
CA HIS A 426 -6.93 -15.03 -8.58
C HIS A 426 -8.44 -14.79 -8.60
N GLU A 427 -8.89 -13.67 -9.19
CA GLU A 427 -10.30 -13.28 -9.14
C GLU A 427 -10.99 -13.39 -10.50
N SER A 428 -12.29 -13.61 -10.50
CA SER A 428 -13.08 -13.62 -11.74
C SER A 428 -12.95 -12.27 -12.47
N PRO A 429 -12.96 -12.25 -13.82
CA PRO A 429 -13.16 -11.02 -14.59
C PRO A 429 -14.42 -10.23 -14.18
N ALA A 430 -15.41 -10.89 -13.57
CA ALA A 430 -16.58 -10.24 -12.99
C ALA A 430 -16.32 -9.48 -11.68
N GLY A 431 -15.09 -9.50 -11.17
CA GLY A 431 -14.72 -8.99 -9.85
C GLY A 431 -14.73 -10.05 -8.76
N SER A 432 -14.11 -9.70 -7.64
CA SER A 432 -13.95 -10.64 -6.54
C SER A 432 -15.28 -11.05 -5.91
N SER A 433 -15.35 -12.32 -5.53
CA SER A 433 -16.54 -12.85 -4.86
C SER A 433 -16.85 -12.07 -3.58
N ARG A 434 -15.82 -11.74 -2.78
CA ARG A 434 -15.94 -10.92 -1.58
C ARG A 434 -16.48 -9.52 -1.89
N PHE A 435 -15.94 -8.83 -2.90
CA PHE A 435 -16.39 -7.47 -3.22
C PHE A 435 -17.82 -7.43 -3.76
N ARG A 436 -18.19 -8.37 -4.64
CA ARG A 436 -19.58 -8.52 -5.11
C ARG A 436 -20.55 -8.83 -3.98
N ASN A 437 -20.13 -9.66 -3.02
CA ASN A 437 -20.90 -9.94 -1.79
C ASN A 437 -21.14 -8.68 -0.96
N LEU A 438 -20.11 -7.84 -0.80
CA LEU A 438 -20.19 -6.59 -0.08
C LEU A 438 -21.11 -5.58 -0.79
N ILE A 439 -20.99 -5.41 -2.10
CA ILE A 439 -21.88 -4.55 -2.90
C ILE A 439 -23.33 -5.01 -2.75
N ALA A 440 -23.61 -6.30 -2.96
CA ALA A 440 -24.96 -6.83 -2.84
C ALA A 440 -25.49 -6.71 -1.40
N GLY A 441 -24.62 -6.91 -0.39
CA GLY A 441 -24.94 -6.68 1.02
C GLY A 441 -25.32 -5.23 1.31
N PHE A 442 -24.54 -4.27 0.80
CA PHE A 442 -24.82 -2.85 0.92
C PHE A 442 -26.16 -2.48 0.29
N MET A 443 -26.43 -2.94 -0.94
CA MET A 443 -27.69 -2.70 -1.63
C MET A 443 -28.89 -3.29 -0.88
N ARG A 444 -28.75 -4.47 -0.26
CA ARG A 444 -29.81 -5.09 0.56
C ARG A 444 -30.04 -4.35 1.87
N ILE A 445 -28.98 -4.01 2.60
CA ILE A 445 -29.10 -3.46 3.96
C ILE A 445 -29.50 -1.99 3.94
N TYR A 446 -28.83 -1.17 3.11
CA TYR A 446 -29.02 0.29 3.12
C TYR A 446 -30.01 0.81 2.09
N HIS A 447 -30.19 0.10 0.98
CA HIS A 447 -31.14 0.48 -0.07
C HIS A 447 -32.36 -0.44 -0.15
N HIS A 448 -32.41 -1.53 0.62
CA HIS A 448 -33.50 -2.52 0.58
C HIS A 448 -33.76 -3.13 -0.80
N ILE A 449 -32.71 -3.22 -1.62
CA ILE A 449 -32.80 -3.82 -2.96
C ILE A 449 -32.45 -5.31 -2.83
N PRO A 450 -33.35 -6.23 -3.21
CA PRO A 450 -33.20 -7.66 -2.96
C PRO A 450 -32.23 -8.39 -3.91
N ILE A 451 -31.12 -7.77 -4.34
CA ILE A 451 -30.19 -8.42 -5.28
C ILE A 451 -29.19 -9.36 -4.60
N THR A 452 -28.60 -10.25 -5.42
CA THR A 452 -27.52 -11.17 -5.03
C THR A 452 -26.20 -10.76 -5.69
N PRO A 453 -25.06 -11.34 -5.29
CA PRO A 453 -23.78 -11.12 -5.98
C PRO A 453 -23.86 -11.50 -7.47
N ALA A 454 -24.71 -12.47 -7.84
CA ALA A 454 -24.94 -12.86 -9.23
C ALA A 454 -25.44 -11.72 -10.11
N SER A 455 -26.15 -10.74 -9.54
CA SER A 455 -26.66 -9.54 -10.24
C SER A 455 -25.59 -8.46 -10.48
N VAL A 456 -24.34 -8.69 -10.04
CA VAL A 456 -23.27 -7.68 -10.02
C VAL A 456 -22.05 -8.16 -10.81
N VAL A 457 -21.58 -7.31 -11.73
CA VAL A 457 -20.29 -7.44 -12.42
C VAL A 457 -19.45 -6.19 -12.14
N VAL A 458 -18.20 -6.36 -11.74
CA VAL A 458 -17.25 -5.29 -11.40
C VAL A 458 -16.31 -5.05 -12.56
N LEU A 459 -16.05 -3.79 -12.88
CA LEU A 459 -15.25 -3.34 -13.99
C LEU A 459 -14.26 -2.25 -13.53
N PRO A 460 -13.15 -2.02 -14.26
CA PRO A 460 -12.15 -1.03 -13.84
C PRO A 460 -12.68 0.41 -13.77
N SER A 461 -13.59 0.81 -14.66
CA SER A 461 -14.15 2.16 -14.69
C SER A 461 -15.47 2.21 -15.44
N ARG A 462 -16.19 3.33 -15.30
CA ARG A 462 -17.41 3.61 -16.09
C ARG A 462 -17.13 3.61 -17.58
N ALA A 463 -16.00 4.18 -17.99
CA ALA A 463 -15.60 4.25 -19.40
C ALA A 463 -15.39 2.85 -20.00
N VAL A 464 -14.69 1.98 -19.27
CA VAL A 464 -14.45 0.59 -19.67
C VAL A 464 -15.78 -0.19 -19.74
N ALA A 465 -16.71 0.06 -18.81
CA ALA A 465 -18.02 -0.56 -18.83
C ALA A 465 -18.87 -0.17 -20.06
N ILE A 466 -18.91 1.14 -20.37
CA ILE A 466 -19.67 1.65 -21.52
C ILE A 466 -19.07 1.16 -22.84
N GLU A 467 -17.75 1.20 -23.01
CA GLU A 467 -17.10 0.70 -24.22
C GLU A 467 -17.38 -0.80 -24.41
N ASN A 468 -17.26 -1.60 -23.37
CA ASN A 468 -17.53 -3.05 -23.43
C ASN A 468 -18.98 -3.35 -23.82
N LEU A 469 -19.96 -2.67 -23.19
CA LEU A 469 -21.37 -2.80 -23.54
C LEU A 469 -21.62 -2.49 -25.03
N LEU A 470 -21.02 -1.41 -25.54
CA LEU A 470 -21.17 -1.02 -26.94
C LEU A 470 -20.48 -2.00 -27.90
N ARG A 471 -19.34 -2.60 -27.53
CA ARG A 471 -18.66 -3.63 -28.34
C ARG A 471 -19.43 -4.95 -28.37
N VAL A 472 -19.94 -5.39 -27.22
CA VAL A 472 -20.71 -6.64 -27.10
C VAL A 472 -21.97 -6.62 -27.97
N TYR A 473 -22.65 -5.46 -28.03
CA TYR A 473 -23.85 -5.29 -28.85
C TYR A 473 -23.58 -4.84 -30.29
N SER A 474 -22.46 -4.16 -30.55
CA SER A 474 -22.13 -3.50 -31.84
C SER A 474 -23.32 -2.74 -32.47
N PRO A 475 -23.96 -1.80 -31.77
CA PRO A 475 -25.15 -1.12 -32.29
C PRO A 475 -24.81 -0.21 -33.46
N ARG A 476 -25.66 -0.21 -34.50
CA ARG A 476 -25.53 0.74 -35.63
C ARG A 476 -25.70 2.18 -35.19
N LEU A 477 -26.54 2.40 -34.18
CA LEU A 477 -26.75 3.70 -33.55
C LEU A 477 -26.93 3.52 -32.04
N ALA A 478 -26.08 4.19 -31.27
CA ALA A 478 -26.23 4.37 -29.84
C ALA A 478 -26.39 5.85 -29.51
N LEU A 479 -27.26 6.16 -28.54
CA LEU A 479 -27.29 7.47 -27.89
C LEU A 479 -26.46 7.39 -26.62
N VAL A 480 -25.52 8.31 -26.41
CA VAL A 480 -24.68 8.34 -25.21
C VAL A 480 -24.68 9.74 -24.61
N ASP A 481 -24.92 9.89 -23.30
CA ASP A 481 -24.79 11.18 -22.61
C ASP A 481 -23.45 11.84 -22.94
N ALA A 482 -23.48 13.11 -23.35
CA ALA A 482 -22.30 13.86 -23.78
C ALA A 482 -21.16 13.87 -22.75
N ALA A 483 -21.44 13.76 -21.45
CA ALA A 483 -20.41 13.69 -20.42
C ALA A 483 -19.66 12.34 -20.39
N LEU A 484 -20.26 11.29 -20.98
CA LEU A 484 -19.73 9.94 -21.00
C LEU A 484 -19.01 9.59 -22.31
N THR A 485 -19.05 10.47 -23.32
CA THR A 485 -18.45 10.21 -24.65
C THR A 485 -16.95 10.46 -24.72
N ARG A 486 -16.39 11.25 -23.79
CA ARG A 486 -14.97 11.70 -23.81
C ARG A 486 -13.95 10.57 -24.02
N TRP A 487 -14.22 9.39 -23.49
CA TRP A 487 -13.29 8.27 -23.52
C TRP A 487 -13.57 7.28 -24.67
N LEU A 488 -14.74 7.37 -25.30
CA LEU A 488 -15.11 6.47 -26.39
C LEU A 488 -14.21 6.66 -27.63
N PRO A 489 -14.08 5.63 -28.48
CA PRO A 489 -13.36 5.75 -29.74
C PRO A 489 -13.86 6.92 -30.58
N LYS A 490 -12.97 7.82 -31.01
CA LYS A 490 -13.35 9.05 -31.73
C LYS A 490 -14.10 8.76 -33.04
N LYS A 491 -13.78 7.64 -33.69
CA LYS A 491 -14.46 7.17 -34.90
C LYS A 491 -15.94 6.85 -34.68
N TRP A 492 -16.33 6.44 -33.47
CA TRP A 492 -17.74 6.21 -33.15
C TRP A 492 -18.51 7.53 -33.11
N LEU A 493 -17.87 8.62 -32.68
CA LEU A 493 -18.47 9.95 -32.56
C LEU A 493 -18.48 10.72 -33.89
N THR A 494 -17.54 10.43 -34.79
CA THR A 494 -17.43 11.10 -36.10
C THR A 494 -18.14 10.35 -37.23
N ALA A 495 -18.54 9.09 -37.01
CA ALA A 495 -19.34 8.34 -37.96
C ALA A 495 -20.73 9.00 -38.15
N LEU A 496 -21.17 9.14 -39.40
CA LEU A 496 -22.51 9.63 -39.70
C LEU A 496 -23.52 8.48 -39.55
N PRO A 497 -24.67 8.70 -38.88
CA PRO A 497 -25.76 7.73 -38.88
C PRO A 497 -26.19 7.45 -40.32
N ALA A 498 -26.38 6.17 -40.67
CA ALA A 498 -26.84 5.79 -42.00
C ALA A 498 -28.15 6.53 -42.33
N GLN A 499 -28.12 7.41 -43.34
CA GLN A 499 -29.33 8.06 -43.84
C GLN A 499 -30.23 6.98 -44.44
N GLY A 500 -31.47 6.89 -43.97
CA GLY A 500 -32.45 5.94 -44.50
C GLY A 500 -32.68 6.19 -45.99
N ALA A 501 -32.05 5.37 -46.85
CA ALA A 501 -32.34 5.32 -48.27
C ALA A 501 -33.19 4.09 -48.56
N ASN A 502 -34.38 4.34 -49.10
CA ASN A 502 -35.29 3.36 -49.66
C ASN A 502 -34.54 2.30 -50.50
N GLY A 503 -34.79 1.02 -50.18
CA GLY A 503 -34.66 -0.13 -51.08
C GLY A 503 -33.51 -0.10 -52.08
N GLY A 504 -32.29 -0.38 -51.63
CA GLY A 504 -31.15 -0.69 -52.49
C GLY A 504 -30.10 -1.45 -51.71
N ALA A 505 -29.58 -2.54 -52.27
CA ALA A 505 -28.70 -3.51 -51.62
C ALA A 505 -27.52 -2.83 -50.89
N ILE A 506 -27.58 -2.84 -49.56
CA ILE A 506 -26.49 -2.40 -48.69
C ILE A 506 -25.40 -3.46 -48.79
N SER A 507 -24.21 -3.06 -49.25
CA SER A 507 -23.01 -3.90 -49.18
C SER A 507 -22.81 -4.36 -47.73
N GLN A 508 -22.77 -5.68 -47.52
CA GLN A 508 -22.72 -6.35 -46.21
C GLN A 508 -21.45 -6.10 -45.37
N SER A 509 -20.60 -5.14 -45.72
CA SER A 509 -19.35 -4.84 -45.02
C SER A 509 -19.35 -3.43 -44.42
N ASN A 510 -19.80 -3.32 -43.16
CA ASN A 510 -19.20 -2.47 -42.10
C ASN A 510 -20.18 -2.34 -40.90
N ASN A 511 -20.09 -3.25 -39.94
CA ASN A 511 -20.67 -3.14 -38.59
C ASN A 511 -19.96 -2.03 -37.79
N LYS A 512 -20.10 -0.76 -38.20
CA LYS A 512 -19.46 0.36 -37.50
C LYS A 512 -20.40 0.95 -36.47
N VAL A 513 -20.03 0.83 -35.20
CA VAL A 513 -20.72 1.49 -34.09
C VAL A 513 -20.74 2.99 -34.33
N THR A 514 -21.93 3.60 -34.29
CA THR A 514 -22.12 5.05 -34.37
C THR A 514 -22.72 5.55 -33.07
N VAL A 515 -22.10 6.56 -32.48
CA VAL A 515 -22.54 7.20 -31.23
C VAL A 515 -22.98 8.63 -31.53
N VAL A 516 -24.19 8.96 -31.12
CA VAL A 516 -24.70 10.33 -31.12
C VAL A 516 -24.83 10.81 -29.69
N GLU A 517 -24.29 11.99 -29.41
CA GLU A 517 -24.35 12.59 -28.08
C GLU A 517 -25.80 12.95 -27.71
N ALA A 518 -26.18 12.58 -26.49
CA ALA A 518 -27.48 12.87 -25.93
C ALA A 518 -27.35 13.87 -24.77
N PRO A 519 -28.34 14.76 -24.58
CA PRO A 519 -28.42 15.61 -23.39
C PRO A 519 -28.76 14.76 -22.16
N ARG A 520 -28.51 15.29 -20.97
CA ARG A 520 -28.77 14.61 -19.70
C ARG A 520 -30.24 14.64 -19.23
N ARG A 521 -31.08 15.51 -19.80
CA ARG A 521 -32.50 15.61 -19.41
C ARG A 521 -33.31 14.47 -20.01
N SER A 522 -34.05 13.75 -19.18
CA SER A 522 -34.81 12.57 -19.62
C SER A 522 -35.82 12.86 -20.73
N ASP A 523 -36.52 14.00 -20.67
CA ASP A 523 -37.52 14.40 -21.66
C ASP A 523 -36.94 14.58 -23.07
N LEU A 524 -35.75 15.18 -23.16
CA LEU A 524 -35.02 15.36 -24.42
C LEU A 524 -34.46 14.02 -24.93
N VAL A 525 -33.94 13.17 -24.05
CA VAL A 525 -33.49 11.81 -24.43
C VAL A 525 -34.67 11.02 -25.01
N VAL A 526 -35.85 11.06 -24.38
CA VAL A 526 -37.06 10.41 -24.90
C VAL A 526 -37.43 10.92 -26.29
N GLN A 527 -37.29 12.22 -26.56
CA GLN A 527 -37.50 12.77 -27.91
C GLN A 527 -36.50 12.20 -28.92
N LEU A 528 -35.21 12.12 -28.57
CA LEU A 528 -34.19 11.53 -29.43
C LEU A 528 -34.44 10.04 -29.67
N VAL A 529 -34.81 9.29 -28.63
CA VAL A 529 -35.16 7.86 -28.73
C VAL A 529 -36.30 7.64 -29.71
N LYS A 530 -37.38 8.44 -29.62
CA LYS A 530 -38.53 8.34 -30.53
C LYS A 530 -38.19 8.67 -31.99
N ASN A 531 -37.32 9.65 -32.22
CA ASN A 531 -37.02 10.14 -33.57
C ASN A 531 -35.88 9.37 -34.25
N LEU A 532 -34.83 9.03 -33.52
CA LEU A 532 -33.62 8.40 -34.05
C LEU A 532 -33.66 6.86 -33.97
N LYS A 533 -34.53 6.31 -33.12
CA LYS A 533 -34.71 4.86 -32.92
C LYS A 533 -33.36 4.12 -32.70
N PRO A 534 -32.56 4.54 -31.71
CA PRO A 534 -31.29 3.88 -31.41
C PRO A 534 -31.50 2.44 -30.94
N GLN A 535 -30.46 1.61 -31.03
CA GLN A 535 -30.49 0.25 -30.51
C GLN A 535 -30.03 0.18 -29.05
N VAL A 536 -29.17 1.11 -28.64
CA VAL A 536 -28.66 1.25 -27.27
C VAL A 536 -28.73 2.71 -26.84
N VAL A 537 -29.12 2.97 -25.60
CA VAL A 537 -29.14 4.29 -24.97
C VAL A 537 -28.34 4.21 -23.69
N VAL A 538 -27.25 4.96 -23.59
CA VAL A 538 -26.43 5.12 -22.39
C VAL A 538 -26.64 6.54 -21.88
N THR A 539 -27.22 6.72 -20.70
CA THR A 539 -27.53 8.06 -20.21
C THR A 539 -27.42 8.17 -18.70
N SER A 540 -27.43 9.40 -18.19
CA SER A 540 -27.64 9.71 -16.77
C SER A 540 -28.87 10.59 -16.63
N LEU A 541 -29.27 10.90 -15.39
CA LEU A 541 -30.38 11.81 -15.12
C LEU A 541 -29.85 13.15 -14.58
N ALA A 542 -30.62 14.22 -14.74
CA ALA A 542 -30.31 15.47 -14.06
C ALA A 542 -30.56 15.35 -12.54
N ASP A 543 -29.88 16.16 -11.72
CA ASP A 543 -29.93 16.08 -10.25
C ASP A 543 -31.36 16.10 -9.67
N TYR A 544 -32.24 16.91 -10.25
CA TYR A 544 -33.63 17.02 -9.80
C TYR A 544 -34.49 15.82 -10.24
N GLU A 545 -34.14 15.16 -11.35
CA GLU A 545 -34.82 13.97 -11.87
C GLU A 545 -34.44 12.71 -11.09
N MET A 546 -33.24 12.69 -10.49
CA MET A 546 -32.75 11.57 -9.69
C MET A 546 -33.49 11.40 -8.35
N ARG A 547 -34.33 12.36 -7.93
CA ARG A 547 -35.04 12.30 -6.64
C ARG A 547 -36.26 11.37 -6.62
N THR A 548 -36.81 11.03 -7.78
CA THR A 548 -38.01 10.15 -7.91
C THR A 548 -37.82 9.16 -9.06
N SER A 549 -38.56 8.07 -9.07
CA SER A 549 -38.46 7.06 -10.15
C SER A 549 -39.04 7.51 -11.50
N THR A 550 -39.83 8.60 -11.53
CA THR A 550 -40.60 9.05 -12.70
C THR A 550 -39.76 9.16 -13.99
N ALA A 551 -38.61 9.84 -13.93
CA ALA A 551 -37.76 10.03 -15.11
C ALA A 551 -37.14 8.71 -15.58
N PHE A 552 -36.81 7.82 -14.65
CA PHE A 552 -36.30 6.50 -14.97
C PHE A 552 -37.37 5.62 -15.63
N GLU A 553 -38.58 5.60 -15.09
CA GLU A 553 -39.73 4.90 -15.68
C GLU A 553 -40.05 5.40 -17.10
N LEU A 554 -40.02 6.72 -17.32
CA LEU A 554 -40.20 7.31 -18.66
C LEU A 554 -39.15 6.82 -19.67
N LEU A 555 -37.89 6.68 -19.25
CA LEU A 555 -36.82 6.15 -20.10
C LEU A 555 -36.99 4.65 -20.35
N LEU A 556 -37.36 3.87 -19.32
CA LEU A 556 -37.65 2.44 -19.44
C LEU A 556 -38.74 2.18 -20.48
N ASP A 557 -39.84 2.94 -20.41
CA ASP A 557 -40.96 2.84 -21.34
C ASP A 557 -40.57 3.28 -22.74
N ALA A 558 -39.90 4.42 -22.89
CA ALA A 558 -39.51 4.95 -24.19
C ALA A 558 -38.57 4.00 -24.94
N THR A 559 -37.55 3.46 -24.26
CA THR A 559 -36.60 2.50 -24.82
C THR A 559 -37.26 1.14 -25.08
N GLY A 560 -38.06 0.66 -24.13
CA GLY A 560 -38.83 -0.58 -24.24
C GLY A 560 -39.78 -0.58 -25.43
N ASN A 561 -40.44 0.55 -25.72
CA ASN A 561 -41.39 0.67 -26.84
C ASN A 561 -40.74 0.53 -28.22
N ILE A 562 -39.50 0.98 -28.39
CA ILE A 562 -38.78 0.90 -29.67
C ILE A 562 -37.84 -0.30 -29.78
N GLY A 563 -37.71 -1.11 -28.70
CA GLY A 563 -36.77 -2.24 -28.67
C GLY A 563 -35.31 -1.82 -28.44
N ALA A 564 -35.06 -0.68 -27.81
CA ALA A 564 -33.72 -0.23 -27.43
C ALA A 564 -33.33 -0.76 -26.04
N ARG A 565 -32.04 -1.05 -25.84
CA ARG A 565 -31.49 -1.34 -24.50
C ARG A 565 -31.12 -0.04 -23.79
N LEU A 566 -31.47 0.07 -22.51
CA LEU A 566 -31.16 1.22 -21.66
C LEU A 566 -30.01 0.87 -20.70
N VAL A 567 -29.00 1.72 -20.67
CA VAL A 567 -27.91 1.70 -19.70
C VAL A 567 -27.95 3.03 -18.96
N LEU A 568 -28.19 3.00 -17.66
CA LEU A 568 -28.30 4.20 -16.83
C LEU A 568 -27.11 4.34 -15.90
N ASP A 569 -26.35 5.42 -16.03
CA ASP A 569 -25.25 5.77 -15.12
C ASP A 569 -25.79 6.58 -13.92
N ILE A 570 -25.67 6.02 -12.71
CA ILE A 570 -26.05 6.69 -11.45
C ILE A 570 -24.84 7.04 -10.57
N SER A 571 -23.64 6.95 -11.12
CA SER A 571 -22.37 7.08 -10.40
C SER A 571 -22.24 8.35 -9.56
N GLU A 572 -22.67 9.50 -10.10
CA GLU A 572 -22.65 10.79 -9.38
C GLU A 572 -23.62 10.83 -8.18
N TYR A 573 -24.53 9.86 -8.07
CA TYR A 573 -25.62 9.81 -7.09
C TYR A 573 -25.54 8.57 -6.18
N LEU A 574 -24.47 7.77 -6.29
CA LEU A 574 -24.17 6.73 -5.33
C LEU A 574 -23.43 7.34 -4.15
N GLU A 575 -23.89 7.05 -2.93
CA GLU A 575 -23.29 7.52 -1.68
C GLU A 575 -23.01 6.31 -0.79
N LEU A 576 -21.74 6.11 -0.43
CA LEU A 576 -21.33 5.10 0.53
C LEU A 576 -21.51 5.67 1.93
N SER A 577 -22.74 5.57 2.45
CA SER A 577 -23.13 6.14 3.73
C SER A 577 -24.05 5.19 4.49
N SER A 578 -24.04 5.29 5.82
CA SER A 578 -25.02 4.60 6.67
C SER A 578 -26.43 5.21 6.59
N LEU A 579 -26.55 6.42 6.04
CA LEU A 579 -27.80 7.10 5.73
C LEU A 579 -27.69 7.73 4.33
N PRO A 580 -27.77 6.92 3.26
CA PRO A 580 -27.62 7.42 1.90
C PRO A 580 -28.78 8.34 1.49
N GLY A 581 -28.49 9.32 0.64
CA GLY A 581 -29.48 10.24 0.09
C GLY A 581 -30.58 9.58 -0.75
N THR A 582 -31.59 10.38 -1.14
CA THR A 582 -32.70 9.92 -1.98
C THR A 582 -32.24 9.65 -3.41
N ASN A 583 -32.50 8.44 -3.92
CA ASN A 583 -32.21 8.06 -5.30
C ASN A 583 -33.42 7.30 -5.88
N GLY A 584 -34.10 7.90 -6.85
CA GLY A 584 -35.31 7.41 -7.49
C GLY A 584 -35.13 6.12 -8.28
N VAL A 585 -33.93 5.89 -8.83
CA VAL A 585 -33.58 4.65 -9.55
C VAL A 585 -33.45 3.51 -8.55
N LEU A 586 -32.73 3.73 -7.43
CA LEU A 586 -32.59 2.74 -6.36
C LEU A 586 -33.95 2.47 -5.68
N GLN A 587 -34.78 3.49 -5.49
CA GLN A 587 -36.16 3.34 -4.99
C GLN A 587 -37.00 2.46 -5.90
N TYR A 588 -36.92 2.63 -7.23
CA TYR A 588 -37.62 1.77 -8.19
C TYR A 588 -37.24 0.29 -7.98
N LEU A 589 -35.94 -0.01 -7.83
CA LEU A 589 -35.41 -1.36 -7.67
C LEU A 589 -35.86 -2.08 -6.38
N THR A 590 -36.24 -1.34 -5.33
CA THR A 590 -36.77 -1.93 -4.09
C THR A 590 -38.06 -2.70 -4.35
N SER A 591 -38.93 -2.15 -5.18
CA SER A 591 -40.31 -2.62 -5.37
C SER A 591 -40.51 -3.36 -6.69
N HIS A 592 -39.62 -3.15 -7.67
CA HIS A 592 -39.75 -3.68 -9.02
C HIS A 592 -38.49 -4.45 -9.46
N PRO A 593 -38.64 -5.55 -10.23
CA PRO A 593 -37.52 -6.14 -10.96
C PRO A 593 -37.00 -5.16 -12.02
N LEU A 594 -35.68 -5.10 -12.19
CA LEU A 594 -35.10 -4.37 -13.30
C LEU A 594 -35.47 -5.06 -14.62
N PRO A 595 -36.06 -4.36 -15.61
CA PRO A 595 -36.38 -4.97 -16.90
C PRO A 595 -35.15 -5.52 -17.62
N MET A 596 -35.31 -6.60 -18.39
CA MET A 596 -34.20 -7.29 -19.09
C MET A 596 -33.40 -6.42 -20.07
N HIS A 597 -34.01 -5.35 -20.58
CA HIS A 597 -33.36 -4.40 -21.48
C HIS A 597 -32.65 -3.26 -20.75
N ALA A 598 -32.76 -3.19 -19.43
CA ALA A 598 -32.20 -2.13 -18.59
C ALA A 598 -31.00 -2.62 -17.78
N THR A 599 -30.03 -1.73 -17.58
CA THR A 599 -28.80 -2.01 -16.83
C THR A 599 -28.36 -0.75 -16.11
N ILE A 600 -27.91 -0.86 -14.87
CA ILE A 600 -27.46 0.28 -14.07
C ILE A 600 -25.94 0.23 -13.93
N ILE A 601 -25.26 1.35 -14.21
CA ILE A 601 -23.83 1.54 -13.96
C ILE A 601 -23.66 2.36 -12.68
N CYS A 602 -22.79 1.86 -11.80
CA CYS A 602 -22.42 2.45 -10.53
C CYS A 602 -20.89 2.56 -10.44
N GLY A 603 -20.35 3.72 -10.76
CA GLY A 603 -18.96 4.10 -10.58
C GLY A 603 -18.71 4.68 -9.19
N LEU A 604 -17.64 4.24 -8.55
CA LEU A 604 -17.13 4.80 -7.30
C LEU A 604 -16.20 5.97 -7.63
N VAL A 605 -16.79 7.16 -7.82
CA VAL A 605 -16.12 8.34 -8.39
C VAL A 605 -15.96 9.52 -7.43
N LYS A 606 -16.42 9.36 -6.18
CA LYS A 606 -16.38 10.40 -5.13
C LYS A 606 -15.19 10.23 -4.18
N ASN A 607 -14.14 9.52 -4.61
CA ASN A 607 -12.99 9.23 -3.76
C ASN A 607 -12.11 10.48 -3.57
N GLN A 608 -11.97 10.93 -2.33
CA GLN A 608 -11.14 12.09 -1.97
C GLN A 608 -9.76 11.68 -1.43
N VAL A 609 -9.62 10.44 -0.94
CA VAL A 609 -8.37 9.92 -0.39
C VAL A 609 -7.41 9.51 -1.53
N TYR A 610 -7.96 8.88 -2.57
CA TYR A 610 -7.26 8.36 -3.75
C TYR A 610 -8.04 8.79 -5.00
N THR A 611 -7.82 10.03 -5.45
CA THR A 611 -8.69 10.71 -6.42
C THR A 611 -8.70 10.11 -7.83
N ASP A 612 -7.64 9.39 -8.22
CA ASP A 612 -7.55 8.66 -9.49
C ASP A 612 -7.89 7.15 -9.35
N LEU A 613 -8.29 6.68 -8.16
CA LEU A 613 -8.72 5.30 -7.92
C LEU A 613 -10.20 5.14 -8.26
N GLU A 614 -10.49 4.59 -9.44
CA GLU A 614 -11.86 4.27 -9.87
C GLU A 614 -12.09 2.76 -9.87
N VAL A 615 -13.30 2.36 -9.47
CA VAL A 615 -13.87 1.04 -9.74
C VAL A 615 -15.34 1.28 -10.09
N ALA A 616 -15.87 0.55 -11.07
CA ALA A 616 -17.28 0.57 -11.40
C ALA A 616 -17.89 -0.81 -11.22
N PHE A 617 -19.20 -0.86 -11.00
CA PHE A 617 -19.96 -2.10 -11.05
C PHE A 617 -21.28 -1.89 -11.77
N ILE A 618 -21.74 -2.94 -12.41
CA ILE A 618 -23.02 -3.01 -13.09
C ILE A 618 -24.00 -3.78 -12.22
N ILE A 619 -25.24 -3.29 -12.12
CA ILE A 619 -26.38 -4.06 -11.61
C ILE A 619 -27.29 -4.40 -12.79
N SER A 620 -27.57 -5.68 -12.97
CA SER A 620 -28.58 -6.17 -13.91
C SER A 620 -29.34 -7.37 -13.34
N GLU A 621 -30.54 -7.61 -13.85
CA GLU A 621 -31.28 -8.85 -13.64
C GLU A 621 -31.28 -9.76 -14.87
N ASN A 622 -30.49 -9.41 -15.90
CA ASN A 622 -30.26 -10.20 -17.10
C ASN A 622 -28.97 -11.04 -16.94
N GLN A 623 -29.13 -12.33 -16.65
CA GLN A 623 -28.02 -13.25 -16.41
C GLN A 623 -27.15 -13.43 -17.65
N THR A 624 -27.77 -13.49 -18.84
CA THR A 624 -27.07 -13.65 -20.11
C THR A 624 -26.15 -12.46 -20.39
N LEU A 625 -26.58 -11.24 -20.08
CA LEU A 625 -25.74 -10.05 -20.17
C LEU A 625 -24.58 -10.09 -19.17
N LEU A 626 -24.83 -10.44 -17.91
CA LEU A 626 -23.80 -10.44 -16.86
C LEU A 626 -22.70 -11.46 -17.16
N ASN A 627 -23.06 -12.67 -17.59
CA ASN A 627 -22.11 -13.69 -18.04
C ASN A 627 -21.31 -13.21 -19.27
N THR A 628 -21.97 -12.58 -20.25
CA THR A 628 -21.30 -12.03 -21.44
C THR A 628 -20.33 -10.91 -21.07
N LEU A 629 -20.68 -10.01 -20.16
CA LEU A 629 -19.80 -8.92 -19.71
C LEU A 629 -18.60 -9.44 -18.94
N ALA A 630 -18.79 -10.44 -18.09
CA ALA A 630 -17.68 -11.10 -17.40
C ALA A 630 -16.70 -11.71 -18.41
N LYS A 631 -17.20 -12.46 -19.41
CA LYS A 631 -16.37 -13.02 -20.49
C LYS A 631 -15.70 -11.95 -21.34
N ALA A 632 -16.42 -10.87 -21.67
CA ALA A 632 -15.86 -9.75 -22.41
C ALA A 632 -14.74 -9.05 -21.63
N GLY A 633 -14.80 -9.04 -20.30
CA GLY A 633 -13.74 -8.54 -19.44
C GLY A 633 -12.41 -9.26 -19.69
N ASP A 634 -12.45 -10.59 -19.71
CA ASP A 634 -11.26 -11.43 -19.91
C ASP A 634 -10.52 -11.11 -21.23
N VAL A 635 -11.25 -10.75 -22.28
CA VAL A 635 -10.70 -10.44 -23.63
C VAL A 635 -10.54 -8.95 -23.91
N THR A 636 -10.87 -8.05 -22.98
CA THR A 636 -10.73 -6.60 -23.20
C THR A 636 -9.82 -5.94 -22.19
N TYR A 637 -10.11 -6.06 -20.90
CA TYR A 637 -9.30 -5.46 -19.85
C TYR A 637 -8.64 -6.51 -18.96
N GLY A 638 -8.86 -7.80 -19.21
CA GLY A 638 -8.49 -8.88 -18.31
C GLY A 638 -9.38 -8.84 -17.07
N ARG A 639 -8.91 -8.15 -16.03
CA ARG A 639 -9.54 -8.12 -14.71
C ARG A 639 -9.53 -6.74 -14.09
N THR A 640 -10.43 -6.53 -13.15
CA THR A 640 -10.38 -5.34 -12.30
C THR A 640 -9.30 -5.53 -11.25
N ALA A 641 -8.34 -4.61 -11.17
CA ALA A 641 -7.24 -4.67 -10.21
C ALA A 641 -7.73 -4.94 -8.77
N ILE A 642 -7.16 -5.95 -8.11
CA ILE A 642 -7.61 -6.35 -6.78
C ILE A 642 -7.32 -5.29 -5.71
N SER A 643 -6.23 -4.54 -5.88
CA SER A 643 -5.85 -3.45 -4.98
C SER A 643 -6.94 -2.38 -4.92
N SER A 644 -7.55 -2.03 -6.06
CA SER A 644 -8.68 -1.10 -6.12
C SER A 644 -9.93 -1.66 -5.44
N GLN A 645 -10.19 -2.96 -5.58
CA GLN A 645 -11.29 -3.64 -4.91
C GLN A 645 -11.10 -3.75 -3.39
N PHE A 646 -9.86 -3.91 -2.91
CA PHE A 646 -9.56 -3.96 -1.47
C PHE A 646 -9.90 -2.65 -0.76
N TYR A 647 -9.58 -1.52 -1.39
CA TYR A 647 -9.91 -0.21 -0.84
C TYR A 647 -11.42 -0.05 -0.61
N TYR A 648 -12.20 -0.13 -1.69
CA TYR A 648 -13.65 0.01 -1.59
C TYR A 648 -14.30 -1.13 -0.81
N GLY A 649 -13.73 -2.33 -0.88
CA GLY A 649 -14.17 -3.48 -0.08
C GLY A 649 -14.03 -3.23 1.41
N CYS A 650 -13.00 -2.50 1.86
CA CYS A 650 -12.87 -2.08 3.25
C CYS A 650 -14.02 -1.15 3.64
N LEU A 651 -14.34 -0.14 2.81
CA LEU A 651 -15.43 0.81 3.08
C LEU A 651 -16.79 0.12 3.18
N PHE A 652 -17.11 -0.75 2.22
CA PHE A 652 -18.35 -1.53 2.30
C PHE A 652 -18.35 -2.45 3.53
N HIS A 653 -17.23 -3.09 3.85
CA HIS A 653 -17.15 -3.97 5.00
C HIS A 653 -17.36 -3.20 6.31
N GLU A 654 -16.79 -2.01 6.48
CA GLU A 654 -17.00 -1.17 7.65
C GLU A 654 -18.47 -0.79 7.81
N LEU A 655 -19.15 -0.42 6.72
CA LEU A 655 -20.59 -0.15 6.71
C LEU A 655 -21.44 -1.38 7.07
N LEU A 656 -20.95 -2.61 6.83
CA LEU A 656 -21.73 -3.85 7.00
C LEU A 656 -21.39 -4.62 8.28
N SER A 657 -20.16 -4.51 8.78
CA SER A 657 -19.58 -5.41 9.80
C SER A 657 -20.25 -5.37 11.17
N PHE A 658 -20.87 -4.24 11.53
CA PHE A 658 -21.55 -4.06 12.82
C PHE A 658 -23.05 -4.42 12.77
N GLN A 659 -23.58 -4.78 11.60
CA GLN A 659 -24.99 -5.12 11.42
C GLN A 659 -25.26 -6.55 11.89
N LEU A 660 -26.39 -6.75 12.58
CA LEU A 660 -26.82 -8.08 13.02
C LEU A 660 -27.44 -8.84 11.83
N PRO A 661 -26.92 -10.02 11.45
CA PRO A 661 -27.38 -10.76 10.27
C PRO A 661 -28.89 -11.07 10.27
N GLU A 662 -29.47 -11.31 11.44
CA GLU A 662 -30.89 -11.71 11.59
C GLU A 662 -31.88 -10.55 11.45
N ARG A 663 -31.43 -9.29 11.57
CA ARG A 663 -32.33 -8.11 11.58
C ARG A 663 -32.96 -7.82 10.22
N HIS A 664 -32.32 -8.26 9.13
CA HIS A 664 -32.71 -7.91 7.76
C HIS A 664 -32.76 -9.14 6.85
N THR A 665 -33.69 -10.07 7.13
CA THR A 665 -34.02 -11.17 6.21
C THR A 665 -34.92 -10.66 5.09
N LEU A 666 -34.30 -10.14 4.04
CA LEU A 666 -35.00 -9.76 2.81
C LEU A 666 -35.01 -10.94 1.82
N PRO A 667 -36.11 -11.16 1.08
CA PRO A 667 -36.12 -12.12 -0.01
C PRO A 667 -35.04 -11.75 -1.03
N GLN A 668 -34.37 -12.74 -1.61
CA GLN A 668 -33.36 -12.54 -2.64
C GLN A 668 -33.96 -12.77 -4.02
N ARG A 669 -33.64 -11.88 -4.95
CA ARG A 669 -34.05 -11.89 -6.34
C ARG A 669 -32.84 -12.29 -7.18
N LEU A 670 -32.98 -13.41 -7.87
CA LEU A 670 -31.95 -13.90 -8.77
C LEU A 670 -32.13 -13.30 -10.17
N PRO A 671 -31.03 -12.99 -10.87
CA PRO A 671 -31.08 -12.68 -12.29
C PRO A 671 -31.65 -13.87 -13.09
N LYS A 672 -32.21 -13.60 -14.26
CA LYS A 672 -32.85 -14.60 -15.13
C LYS A 672 -32.18 -14.62 -16.50
N GLU A 673 -32.24 -15.76 -17.19
CA GLU A 673 -31.80 -15.85 -18.58
C GLU A 673 -32.72 -15.07 -19.51
N GLU A 674 -32.15 -14.43 -20.53
CA GLU A 674 -32.90 -13.72 -21.55
C GLU A 674 -33.41 -14.70 -22.62
N GLU A 675 -34.74 -14.84 -22.75
CA GLU A 675 -35.38 -15.55 -23.86
C GLU A 675 -35.31 -14.72 -25.16
N THR A 676 -35.78 -15.27 -26.30
CA THR A 676 -35.85 -14.54 -27.57
C THR A 676 -36.54 -13.19 -27.40
N SER A 677 -35.79 -12.10 -27.61
CA SER A 677 -36.24 -10.76 -27.29
C SER A 677 -36.30 -9.85 -28.53
N LYS A 678 -37.12 -8.81 -28.45
CA LYS A 678 -37.23 -7.77 -29.50
C LYS A 678 -36.05 -6.78 -29.52
N PHE A 679 -35.14 -6.90 -28.56
CA PHE A 679 -34.00 -6.01 -28.38
C PHE A 679 -32.82 -6.48 -29.22
N ILE A 680 -31.82 -5.61 -29.43
CA ILE A 680 -30.58 -6.00 -30.13
C ILE A 680 -29.93 -7.20 -29.40
N SER A 681 -29.58 -8.24 -30.15
CA SER A 681 -28.81 -9.38 -29.65
C SER A 681 -27.32 -9.03 -29.58
N PHE A 682 -26.53 -9.86 -28.90
CA PHE A 682 -25.07 -9.75 -29.02
C PHE A 682 -24.63 -9.89 -30.48
N SER A 683 -23.53 -9.24 -30.85
CA SER A 683 -23.01 -9.35 -32.20
C SER A 683 -22.52 -10.79 -32.47
N PRO A 684 -22.59 -11.27 -33.74
CA PRO A 684 -22.10 -12.60 -34.08
C PRO A 684 -20.63 -12.79 -33.69
N SER A 685 -19.79 -11.78 -33.96
CA SER A 685 -18.38 -11.74 -33.58
C SER A 685 -18.17 -11.86 -32.07
N SER A 686 -18.94 -11.12 -31.25
CA SER A 686 -18.89 -11.23 -29.79
C SER A 686 -19.33 -12.62 -29.32
N THR A 687 -20.43 -13.15 -29.86
CA THR A 687 -20.92 -14.48 -29.47
C THR A 687 -19.88 -15.56 -29.79
N GLU A 688 -19.32 -15.52 -31.00
CA GLU A 688 -18.33 -16.49 -31.47
C GLU A 688 -16.99 -16.41 -30.72
N ALA A 689 -16.55 -15.20 -30.34
CA ALA A 689 -15.34 -14.99 -29.56
C ALA A 689 -15.48 -15.41 -28.09
N LEU A 690 -16.64 -15.10 -27.48
CA LEU A 690 -16.88 -15.36 -26.06
C LEU A 690 -17.35 -16.80 -25.77
N CYS A 691 -17.75 -17.56 -26.80
CA CYS A 691 -17.95 -19.00 -26.71
C CYS A 691 -16.63 -19.76 -26.44
N GLU A 692 -15.50 -19.24 -26.94
CA GLU A 692 -14.17 -19.85 -26.77
C GLU A 692 -13.49 -19.45 -25.44
N VAL A 693 -14.04 -18.46 -24.71
CA VAL A 693 -13.53 -18.08 -23.38
C VAL A 693 -13.91 -19.17 -22.38
N GLU A 694 -12.90 -19.95 -22.01
CA GLU A 694 -12.99 -20.97 -20.97
C GLU A 694 -13.10 -20.29 -19.58
N ASN A 695 -13.81 -20.90 -18.63
CA ASN A 695 -13.70 -20.63 -17.17
C ASN A 695 -14.37 -19.38 -16.59
N VAL A 696 -15.18 -18.65 -17.36
CA VAL A 696 -16.02 -17.56 -16.83
C VAL A 696 -17.49 -17.95 -16.88
N ASN A 697 -18.00 -18.50 -15.78
CA ASN A 697 -19.42 -18.76 -15.60
C ASN A 697 -19.86 -18.38 -14.18
N LEU A 698 -20.74 -17.38 -14.05
CA LEU A 698 -21.18 -16.88 -12.75
C LEU A 698 -22.14 -17.85 -12.03
N ASP A 699 -22.68 -18.83 -12.75
CA ASP A 699 -23.72 -19.74 -12.27
C ASP A 699 -23.20 -21.12 -11.85
N GLN A 700 -21.93 -21.44 -12.15
CA GLN A 700 -21.33 -22.73 -11.83
C GLN A 700 -20.47 -22.63 -10.58
N LEU A 701 -20.57 -23.64 -9.71
CA LEU A 701 -19.58 -23.82 -8.65
C LEU A 701 -18.21 -23.99 -9.31
N PRO A 702 -17.18 -23.24 -8.87
CA PRO A 702 -15.86 -23.35 -9.45
C PRO A 702 -15.34 -24.80 -9.32
N PRO A 703 -14.48 -25.25 -10.24
CA PRO A 703 -13.82 -26.55 -10.13
C PRO A 703 -13.11 -26.70 -8.78
N THR A 704 -12.97 -27.94 -8.31
CA THR A 704 -12.26 -28.20 -7.05
C THR A 704 -10.75 -27.91 -7.18
N ILE A 705 -10.17 -28.06 -8.37
CA ILE A 705 -8.75 -27.79 -8.65
C ILE A 705 -8.65 -27.09 -10.01
N CYS A 706 -8.06 -25.90 -10.08
CA CYS A 706 -7.95 -25.12 -11.33
C CYS A 706 -6.48 -25.01 -11.78
N MET A 707 -6.18 -25.38 -13.02
CA MET A 707 -4.85 -25.22 -13.68
C MET A 707 -4.95 -24.47 -15.02
N ASP A 708 -6.01 -23.71 -15.22
CA ASP A 708 -6.49 -23.22 -16.51
C ASP A 708 -6.53 -21.69 -16.60
N PHE A 709 -5.77 -21.01 -15.76
CA PHE A 709 -5.71 -19.56 -15.68
C PHE A 709 -4.28 -19.00 -15.81
N ASP A 710 -4.12 -17.74 -16.22
CA ASP A 710 -2.82 -17.12 -16.53
C ASP A 710 -2.22 -16.28 -15.37
N GLU A 711 -2.12 -16.85 -14.16
CA GLU A 711 -1.58 -16.12 -13.01
C GLU A 711 -0.57 -16.90 -12.16
N ASN A 712 0.31 -16.14 -11.50
CA ASN A 712 1.37 -16.67 -10.65
C ASN A 712 0.92 -16.72 -9.17
N ILE A 713 0.40 -17.86 -8.72
CA ILE A 713 -0.07 -18.10 -7.34
C ILE A 713 1.06 -18.70 -6.48
N LEU A 714 2.26 -18.13 -6.59
CA LEU A 714 3.38 -18.46 -5.71
C LEU A 714 3.50 -17.45 -4.56
N PRO A 715 4.24 -17.78 -3.49
CA PRO A 715 4.46 -16.86 -2.38
C PRO A 715 4.97 -15.49 -2.85
N VAL A 716 4.29 -14.44 -2.38
CA VAL A 716 4.61 -13.04 -2.68
C VAL A 716 5.86 -12.64 -1.89
N PRO A 717 6.92 -12.10 -2.54
CA PRO A 717 8.08 -11.58 -1.83
C PRO A 717 7.68 -10.42 -0.91
N ASP A 718 8.28 -10.35 0.29
CA ASP A 718 7.98 -9.28 1.26
C ASP A 718 8.22 -7.88 0.67
N ALA A 719 9.23 -7.72 -0.19
CA ALA A 719 9.49 -6.48 -0.92
C ALA A 719 8.27 -5.98 -1.72
N VAL A 720 7.48 -6.90 -2.30
CA VAL A 720 6.25 -6.58 -3.04
C VAL A 720 5.16 -6.13 -2.08
N LYS A 721 4.91 -6.89 -1.00
CA LYS A 721 3.91 -6.54 0.02
C LYS A 721 4.16 -5.13 0.59
N VAL A 722 5.41 -4.84 0.91
CA VAL A 722 5.83 -3.56 1.47
C VAL A 722 5.69 -2.43 0.47
N SER A 723 6.05 -2.66 -0.80
CA SER A 723 5.92 -1.65 -1.85
C SER A 723 4.45 -1.35 -2.18
N VAL A 724 3.56 -2.34 -2.07
CA VAL A 724 2.11 -2.14 -2.15
C VAL A 724 1.62 -1.29 -0.97
N PHE A 725 2.00 -1.67 0.26
CA PHE A 725 1.63 -0.93 1.46
C PHE A 725 2.10 0.54 1.39
N GLU A 726 3.36 0.77 1.01
CA GLU A 726 3.95 2.10 0.90
C GLU A 726 3.21 2.97 -0.11
N GLY A 727 2.84 2.40 -1.26
CA GLY A 727 2.06 3.10 -2.28
C GLY A 727 0.80 3.71 -1.68
N PHE A 728 0.03 2.94 -0.91
CA PHE A 728 -1.16 3.42 -0.23
C PHE A 728 -0.87 4.33 0.97
N ALA A 729 0.23 4.12 1.69
CA ALA A 729 0.57 4.87 2.90
C ALA A 729 1.02 6.31 2.60
N ARG A 730 1.69 6.54 1.47
CA ARG A 730 2.20 7.87 1.09
C ARG A 730 1.08 8.90 0.91
N GLN A 731 1.43 10.16 1.11
CA GLN A 731 0.55 11.31 0.95
C GLN A 731 1.23 12.42 0.16
N ASN A 732 0.44 13.25 -0.52
CA ASN A 732 0.91 14.43 -1.27
C ASN A 732 2.02 14.12 -2.28
N ILE A 733 1.99 12.91 -2.84
CA ILE A 733 2.96 12.45 -3.82
C ILE A 733 2.66 13.11 -5.17
N SER A 734 3.67 13.68 -5.81
CA SER A 734 3.51 14.26 -7.15
C SER A 734 3.37 13.18 -8.23
N GLU A 735 2.78 13.54 -9.37
CA GLU A 735 2.72 12.62 -10.53
C GLU A 735 4.10 12.13 -10.94
N ASP A 736 5.12 12.99 -10.93
CA ASP A 736 6.50 12.64 -11.28
C ASP A 736 7.10 11.62 -10.27
N GLU A 737 6.76 11.76 -8.98
CA GLU A 737 7.19 10.81 -7.94
C GLU A 737 6.51 9.45 -8.10
N MET A 738 5.27 9.39 -8.60
CA MET A 738 4.57 8.13 -8.88
C MET A 738 4.93 7.52 -10.23
N ASP A 739 5.40 8.31 -11.20
CA ASP A 739 5.59 7.89 -12.58
C ASP A 739 6.68 6.81 -12.72
N PRO A 740 6.33 5.57 -13.17
CA PRO A 740 7.30 4.48 -13.33
C PRO A 740 7.96 4.47 -14.71
N ARG A 741 7.60 5.40 -15.61
CA ARG A 741 8.10 5.40 -16.99
C ARG A 741 9.63 5.42 -17.08
N PRO A 742 10.38 6.22 -16.29
CA PRO A 742 11.85 6.19 -16.31
C PRO A 742 12.41 4.80 -15.97
N GLU A 743 11.90 4.17 -14.92
CA GLU A 743 12.35 2.86 -14.45
C GLU A 743 11.97 1.73 -15.42
N ILE A 744 10.85 1.85 -16.14
CA ILE A 744 10.48 0.94 -17.22
C ILE A 744 11.44 1.06 -18.40
N LEU A 745 11.84 2.28 -18.78
CA LEU A 745 12.82 2.49 -19.85
C LEU A 745 14.19 1.89 -19.47
N ASP A 746 14.65 2.14 -18.24
CA ASP A 746 15.87 1.54 -17.71
C ASP A 746 15.78 0.01 -17.69
N TYR A 747 14.62 -0.56 -17.30
CA TYR A 747 14.37 -1.99 -17.35
C TYR A 747 14.49 -2.55 -18.76
N LEU A 748 13.86 -1.91 -19.75
CA LEU A 748 13.91 -2.34 -21.15
C LEU A 748 15.35 -2.26 -21.72
N GLN A 749 16.08 -1.20 -21.38
CA GLN A 749 17.47 -1.02 -21.78
C GLN A 749 18.39 -2.07 -21.15
N ASN A 750 18.24 -2.33 -19.85
CA ASN A 750 19.09 -3.25 -19.09
C ASN A 750 18.80 -4.71 -19.42
N ARG A 751 17.53 -5.06 -19.69
CA ARG A 751 17.13 -6.45 -19.92
C ARG A 751 17.15 -6.87 -21.38
N TYR A 752 16.80 -5.97 -22.29
CA TYR A 752 16.64 -6.29 -23.71
C TYR A 752 17.53 -5.44 -24.62
N GLY A 753 18.40 -4.59 -24.07
CA GLY A 753 19.26 -3.72 -24.86
C GLY A 753 18.54 -2.61 -25.62
N LEU A 754 17.24 -2.38 -25.37
CA LEU A 754 16.42 -1.42 -26.12
C LEU A 754 16.78 0.04 -25.76
N PRO A 755 17.27 0.87 -26.71
CA PRO A 755 17.59 2.27 -26.46
C PRO A 755 16.39 3.11 -26.06
N HIS A 756 16.56 4.00 -25.09
CA HIS A 756 15.50 4.95 -24.68
C HIS A 756 14.98 5.78 -25.87
N ALA A 757 15.88 6.14 -26.81
CA ALA A 757 15.54 6.89 -28.01
C ALA A 757 14.57 6.14 -28.96
N HIS A 758 14.44 4.82 -28.83
CA HIS A 758 13.51 3.99 -29.60
C HIS A 758 12.14 3.83 -28.92
N THR A 759 11.89 4.58 -27.85
CA THR A 759 10.56 4.71 -27.24
C THR A 759 10.14 6.17 -27.27
N LYS A 760 9.14 6.50 -28.09
CA LYS A 760 8.59 7.86 -28.19
C LYS A 760 7.46 8.08 -27.19
N GLU A 761 6.61 7.07 -27.02
CA GLU A 761 5.50 7.07 -26.08
C GLU A 761 5.49 5.73 -25.31
N LEU A 762 5.14 5.79 -24.03
CA LEU A 762 4.99 4.63 -23.16
C LEU A 762 3.57 4.64 -22.59
N PHE A 763 2.72 3.72 -23.05
CA PHE A 763 1.35 3.59 -22.57
C PHE A 763 1.30 2.61 -21.40
N LEU A 764 0.59 2.98 -20.33
CA LEU A 764 0.47 2.18 -19.11
C LEU A 764 -0.99 1.72 -18.95
N SER A 765 -1.16 0.49 -18.46
CA SER A 765 -2.47 -0.08 -18.14
C SER A 765 -2.37 -0.98 -16.91
N ASP A 766 -3.50 -1.25 -16.24
CA ASP A 766 -3.55 -2.31 -15.23
C ASP A 766 -3.19 -3.66 -15.84
N THR A 767 -3.46 -3.91 -17.12
CA THR A 767 -3.26 -5.24 -17.72
C THR A 767 -2.57 -5.15 -19.08
N SER A 768 -1.74 -6.13 -19.43
CA SER A 768 -1.16 -6.22 -20.78
C SER A 768 -2.25 -6.50 -21.83
N THR A 769 -3.31 -7.24 -21.47
CA THR A 769 -4.47 -7.49 -22.33
C THR A 769 -5.13 -6.19 -22.79
N SER A 770 -5.33 -5.21 -21.89
CA SER A 770 -5.92 -3.92 -22.27
C SER A 770 -5.05 -3.17 -23.28
N LEU A 771 -3.74 -3.31 -23.24
CA LEU A 771 -2.83 -2.69 -24.22
C LEU A 771 -2.80 -3.46 -25.54
N PHE A 772 -2.80 -4.79 -25.48
CA PHE A 772 -2.87 -5.66 -26.65
C PHE A 772 -4.14 -5.37 -27.48
N THR A 773 -5.29 -5.15 -26.83
CA THR A 773 -6.53 -4.81 -27.55
C THR A 773 -6.39 -3.54 -28.39
N LYS A 774 -5.61 -2.55 -27.94
CA LYS A 774 -5.35 -1.32 -28.70
C LYS A 774 -4.43 -1.56 -29.89
N LEU A 775 -3.44 -2.45 -29.74
CA LEU A 775 -2.59 -2.87 -30.86
C LEU A 775 -3.38 -3.65 -31.91
N VAL A 776 -4.32 -4.50 -31.50
CA VAL A 776 -5.22 -5.20 -32.43
C VAL A 776 -6.15 -4.21 -33.14
N LEU A 777 -6.70 -3.22 -32.43
CA LEU A 777 -7.48 -2.16 -33.07
C LEU A 777 -6.65 -1.39 -34.11
N ALA A 778 -5.37 -1.14 -33.83
CA ALA A 778 -4.47 -0.53 -34.81
C ALA A 778 -4.34 -1.38 -36.09
N CYS A 779 -4.22 -2.70 -35.94
CA CYS A 779 -4.22 -3.65 -37.06
C CYS A 779 -5.50 -3.57 -37.89
N VAL A 780 -6.67 -3.57 -37.22
CA VAL A 780 -7.99 -3.45 -37.86
C VAL A 780 -8.08 -2.15 -38.66
N GLU A 781 -7.62 -1.04 -38.08
CA GLU A 781 -7.70 0.28 -38.73
C GLU A 781 -6.77 0.42 -39.94
N GLU A 782 -5.65 -0.29 -39.95
CA GLU A 782 -4.75 -0.35 -41.10
C GLU A 782 -5.25 -1.31 -42.20
N ASN A 783 -6.31 -2.08 -41.92
CA ASN A 783 -6.71 -3.28 -42.67
C ASN A 783 -5.53 -4.25 -42.84
N GLY A 784 -4.77 -4.47 -41.76
CA GLY A 784 -3.68 -5.44 -41.72
C GLY A 784 -4.17 -6.84 -41.35
N THR A 785 -3.36 -7.84 -41.71
CA THR A 785 -3.58 -9.24 -41.30
C THR A 785 -2.68 -9.57 -40.12
N LEU A 786 -3.27 -9.90 -38.96
CA LEU A 786 -2.55 -10.31 -37.75
C LEU A 786 -2.13 -11.79 -37.84
N VAL A 787 -0.85 -12.06 -37.62
CA VAL A 787 -0.24 -13.38 -37.74
C VAL A 787 0.21 -13.83 -36.37
N PHE A 788 -0.36 -14.95 -35.91
CA PHE A 788 -0.06 -15.56 -34.62
C PHE A 788 0.63 -16.91 -34.80
N PRO A 789 1.79 -17.13 -34.19
CA PRO A 789 2.32 -18.49 -34.00
C PRO A 789 1.32 -19.38 -33.25
N MET A 790 1.06 -20.59 -33.75
CA MET A 790 0.39 -21.63 -32.97
C MET A 790 1.22 -21.92 -31.71
N GLY A 791 0.56 -22.01 -30.55
CA GLY A 791 1.24 -21.98 -29.25
C GLY A 791 1.45 -20.58 -28.68
N SER A 792 0.65 -19.61 -29.10
CA SER A 792 0.43 -18.34 -28.40
C SER A 792 -0.74 -18.50 -27.39
N SER A 793 -0.86 -17.57 -26.43
CA SER A 793 -1.98 -17.59 -25.46
C SER A 793 -3.35 -17.55 -26.15
N GLY A 794 -4.26 -18.42 -25.70
CA GLY A 794 -5.63 -18.55 -26.21
C GLY A 794 -6.43 -17.25 -26.14
N THR A 795 -6.25 -16.50 -25.04
CA THR A 795 -6.93 -15.23 -24.80
C THR A 795 -6.65 -14.21 -25.91
N LEU A 796 -5.45 -14.21 -26.50
CA LEU A 796 -5.08 -13.27 -27.57
C LEU A 796 -5.84 -13.55 -28.87
N PHE A 797 -6.14 -14.82 -29.16
CA PHE A 797 -6.98 -15.19 -30.29
C PHE A 797 -8.43 -14.71 -30.08
N SER A 798 -8.97 -14.91 -28.88
CA SER A 798 -10.30 -14.44 -28.53
C SER A 798 -10.39 -12.91 -28.60
N VAL A 799 -9.34 -12.17 -28.22
CA VAL A 799 -9.25 -10.71 -28.42
C VAL A 799 -9.34 -10.35 -29.91
N ALA A 800 -8.53 -10.98 -30.77
CA ALA A 800 -8.52 -10.69 -32.20
C ALA A 800 -9.89 -10.95 -32.85
N LYS A 801 -10.53 -12.05 -32.47
CA LYS A 801 -11.87 -12.43 -32.93
C LYS A 801 -12.95 -11.46 -32.43
N PHE A 802 -12.90 -11.10 -31.14
CA PHE A 802 -13.83 -10.14 -30.52
C PHE A 802 -13.76 -8.75 -31.18
N LEU A 803 -12.57 -8.36 -31.65
CA LEU A 803 -12.33 -7.09 -32.32
C LEU A 803 -12.50 -7.14 -33.85
N GLU A 804 -12.98 -8.27 -34.39
CA GLU A 804 -13.18 -8.49 -35.84
C GLU A 804 -11.89 -8.26 -36.67
N ALA A 805 -10.73 -8.58 -36.12
CA ALA A 805 -9.46 -8.50 -36.84
C ALA A 805 -9.33 -9.63 -37.86
N ASP A 806 -8.78 -9.31 -39.04
CA ASP A 806 -8.30 -10.34 -39.96
C ASP A 806 -7.04 -10.97 -39.36
N PHE A 807 -7.06 -12.28 -39.11
CA PHE A 807 -5.91 -12.96 -38.53
C PHE A 807 -5.68 -14.35 -39.14
N LYS A 808 -4.42 -14.76 -39.14
CA LYS A 808 -3.96 -16.07 -39.62
C LYS A 808 -3.08 -16.74 -38.56
N ARG A 809 -3.20 -18.05 -38.44
CA ARG A 809 -2.38 -18.87 -37.54
C ARG A 809 -1.18 -19.41 -38.30
N LEU A 810 0.02 -19.00 -37.90
CA LEU A 810 1.29 -19.52 -38.37
C LEU A 810 1.53 -20.90 -37.73
N PRO A 811 1.60 -21.99 -38.50
CA PRO A 811 1.88 -23.32 -37.97
C PRO A 811 3.27 -23.39 -37.32
N THR A 812 3.33 -24.05 -36.17
CA THR A 812 4.57 -24.36 -35.45
C THR A 812 4.68 -25.89 -35.28
N GLU A 813 5.90 -26.38 -35.12
CA GLU A 813 6.20 -27.82 -35.14
C GLU A 813 6.73 -28.32 -33.81
N ALA A 814 6.33 -29.54 -33.43
CA ALA A 814 6.83 -30.21 -32.22
C ALA A 814 8.35 -30.43 -32.25
N SER A 815 8.94 -30.59 -33.45
CA SER A 815 10.39 -30.73 -33.68
C SER A 815 11.20 -29.57 -33.10
N ASN A 816 10.63 -28.37 -33.11
CA ASN A 816 11.21 -27.15 -32.56
C ASN A 816 10.47 -26.69 -31.29
N ALA A 817 9.82 -27.62 -30.57
CA ALA A 817 9.05 -27.35 -29.36
C ALA A 817 8.00 -26.23 -29.54
N PHE A 818 7.41 -26.14 -30.73
CA PHE A 818 6.44 -25.13 -31.15
C PHE A 818 6.96 -23.69 -31.15
N LYS A 819 8.28 -23.48 -31.22
CA LYS A 819 8.86 -22.16 -31.49
C LYS A 819 8.69 -21.82 -32.98
N ALA A 820 8.21 -20.61 -33.27
CA ALA A 820 8.22 -20.09 -34.64
C ALA A 820 9.66 -19.80 -35.09
N THR A 821 10.02 -20.25 -36.28
CA THR A 821 11.35 -20.02 -36.87
C THR A 821 11.31 -18.91 -37.92
N SER A 822 12.46 -18.28 -38.19
CA SER A 822 12.61 -17.25 -39.23
C SER A 822 12.19 -17.76 -40.61
N GLY A 823 12.54 -18.99 -40.97
CA GLY A 823 12.15 -19.62 -42.24
C GLY A 823 10.65 -19.92 -42.37
N GLN A 824 9.98 -20.32 -41.28
CA GLN A 824 8.53 -20.49 -41.26
C GLN A 824 7.81 -19.16 -41.44
N ILE A 825 8.28 -18.10 -40.74
CA ILE A 825 7.73 -16.75 -40.87
C ILE A 825 7.93 -16.23 -42.29
N ASP A 826 9.13 -16.33 -42.87
CA ASP A 826 9.40 -15.87 -44.24
C ASP A 826 8.46 -16.53 -45.26
N SER A 827 8.33 -17.84 -45.18
CA SER A 827 7.45 -18.61 -46.07
C SER A 827 5.98 -18.24 -45.91
N PHE A 828 5.53 -17.94 -44.69
CA PHE A 828 4.13 -17.64 -44.38
C PHE A 828 3.73 -16.19 -44.69
N LEU A 829 4.64 -15.23 -44.51
CA LEU A 829 4.38 -13.83 -44.82
C LEU A 829 4.32 -13.55 -46.32
N LYS A 830 4.88 -14.45 -47.15
CA LYS A 830 4.82 -14.34 -48.60
C LYS A 830 3.38 -14.27 -49.10
N GLY A 831 3.00 -13.11 -49.63
CA GLY A 831 1.65 -12.86 -50.17
C GLY A 831 0.64 -12.32 -49.15
N ILE A 832 1.07 -11.97 -47.93
CA ILE A 832 0.26 -11.20 -46.98
C ILE A 832 0.56 -9.71 -47.19
N GLU A 833 -0.48 -8.93 -47.49
CA GLU A 833 -0.36 -7.47 -47.54
C GLU A 833 -0.44 -6.90 -46.12
N LYS A 834 0.47 -5.98 -45.79
CA LYS A 834 0.58 -5.34 -44.46
C LYS A 834 0.54 -6.35 -43.29
N PRO A 835 1.51 -7.26 -43.21
CA PRO A 835 1.53 -8.26 -42.15
C PRO A 835 1.74 -7.62 -40.78
N TRP A 836 0.91 -8.00 -39.81
CA TRP A 836 1.10 -7.71 -38.39
C TRP A 836 1.55 -9.01 -37.71
N VAL A 837 2.74 -9.06 -37.13
CA VAL A 837 3.31 -10.31 -36.59
C VAL A 837 3.38 -10.22 -35.07
N TYR A 838 2.70 -11.13 -34.39
CA TYR A 838 2.81 -11.30 -32.95
C TYR A 838 3.95 -12.27 -32.61
N ILE A 839 4.84 -11.86 -31.69
CA ILE A 839 5.97 -12.66 -31.23
C ILE A 839 5.95 -12.69 -29.70
N PRO A 840 5.61 -13.83 -29.06
CA PRO A 840 5.71 -13.98 -27.61
C PRO A 840 7.15 -14.29 -27.22
N GLY A 841 7.84 -13.38 -26.53
CA GLY A 841 9.17 -13.69 -26.02
C GLY A 841 9.85 -12.57 -25.24
N PRO A 842 10.96 -12.86 -24.53
CA PRO A 842 11.76 -14.08 -24.70
C PRO A 842 11.14 -15.42 -24.26
N THR A 843 10.30 -15.43 -23.23
CA THR A 843 9.64 -16.65 -22.76
C THR A 843 8.26 -16.80 -23.41
N ILE A 844 8.03 -17.94 -24.06
CA ILE A 844 6.78 -18.24 -24.78
C ILE A 844 5.75 -18.81 -23.81
N SER A 845 4.58 -18.18 -23.72
CA SER A 845 3.40 -18.77 -23.08
C SER A 845 2.46 -19.35 -24.15
N PRO A 846 1.99 -20.61 -24.03
CA PRO A 846 2.05 -21.46 -22.83
C PRO A 846 3.17 -22.53 -22.79
N THR A 847 4.04 -22.61 -23.79
CA THR A 847 5.00 -23.73 -23.94
C THR A 847 6.18 -23.68 -22.98
N GLY A 848 6.48 -22.51 -22.42
CA GLY A 848 7.65 -22.27 -21.56
C GLY A 848 8.98 -22.31 -22.32
N GLN A 849 8.97 -22.32 -23.65
CA GLN A 849 10.19 -22.25 -24.45
C GLN A 849 10.79 -20.85 -24.44
N ILE A 850 12.09 -20.74 -24.73
CA ILE A 850 12.82 -19.48 -24.70
C ILE A 850 13.44 -19.19 -26.07
N PHE A 851 13.21 -17.98 -26.58
CA PHE A 851 13.93 -17.45 -27.74
C PHE A 851 15.31 -16.92 -27.34
N SER A 852 16.33 -17.40 -28.03
CA SER A 852 17.69 -16.88 -27.97
C SER A 852 17.83 -15.55 -28.72
N ASN A 853 18.94 -14.85 -28.49
CA ASN A 853 19.22 -13.58 -29.17
C ASN A 853 19.36 -13.72 -30.70
N SER A 854 19.95 -14.82 -31.18
CA SER A 854 20.08 -15.05 -32.62
C SER A 854 18.74 -15.31 -33.29
N GLU A 855 17.89 -16.14 -32.67
CA GLU A 855 16.56 -16.46 -33.22
C GLU A 855 15.69 -15.21 -33.33
N ILE A 856 15.64 -14.36 -32.30
CA ILE A 856 14.84 -13.13 -32.37
C ILE A 856 15.41 -12.15 -33.41
N GLY A 857 16.73 -12.04 -33.51
CA GLY A 857 17.38 -11.20 -34.53
C GLY A 857 17.04 -11.62 -35.95
N GLU A 858 17.06 -12.93 -36.24
CA GLU A 858 16.68 -13.48 -37.55
C GLU A 858 15.18 -13.26 -37.86
N ILE A 859 14.30 -13.48 -36.89
CA ILE A 859 12.85 -13.27 -37.06
C ILE A 859 12.55 -11.79 -37.37
N LEU A 860 13.14 -10.87 -36.61
CA LEU A 860 12.95 -9.43 -36.82
C LEU A 860 13.53 -8.96 -38.16
N ALA A 861 14.64 -9.55 -38.62
CA ALA A 861 15.20 -9.27 -39.94
C ALA A 861 14.24 -9.67 -41.07
N VAL A 862 13.60 -10.85 -40.96
CA VAL A 862 12.55 -11.28 -41.90
C VAL A 862 11.37 -10.31 -41.87
N CYS A 863 10.85 -9.98 -40.68
CA CYS A 863 9.74 -9.04 -40.53
C CYS A 863 10.06 -7.66 -41.15
N LYS A 864 11.29 -7.17 -40.98
CA LYS A 864 11.79 -5.93 -41.61
C LYS A 864 11.79 -6.02 -43.13
N GLY A 865 12.14 -7.17 -43.71
CA GLY A 865 12.11 -7.42 -45.15
C GLY A 865 10.71 -7.31 -45.77
N TYR A 866 9.66 -7.66 -45.02
CA TYR A 866 8.26 -7.54 -45.45
C TYR A 866 7.58 -6.23 -45.05
N GLY A 867 8.29 -5.32 -44.36
CA GLY A 867 7.67 -4.09 -43.82
C GLY A 867 6.58 -4.40 -42.77
N ALA A 868 6.72 -5.49 -42.01
CA ALA A 868 5.72 -5.93 -41.06
C ALA A 868 5.59 -4.98 -39.85
N ARG A 869 4.41 -4.98 -39.22
CA ARG A 869 4.22 -4.38 -37.88
C ARG A 869 4.40 -5.49 -36.88
N VAL A 870 5.35 -5.37 -35.97
CA VAL A 870 5.65 -6.44 -35.00
C VAL A 870 5.12 -6.05 -33.63
N ILE A 871 4.37 -6.94 -33.01
CA ILE A 871 4.02 -6.89 -31.59
C ILE A 871 4.93 -7.88 -30.88
N LEU A 872 5.95 -7.37 -30.20
CA LEU A 872 6.89 -8.18 -29.43
C LEU A 872 6.43 -8.19 -27.97
N ASP A 873 5.86 -9.31 -27.51
CA ASP A 873 5.27 -9.45 -26.19
C ASP A 873 6.23 -10.11 -25.19
N THR A 874 6.72 -9.28 -24.27
CA THR A 874 7.65 -9.63 -23.19
C THR A 874 6.97 -9.98 -21.87
N SER A 875 5.63 -9.97 -21.78
CA SER A 875 4.85 -10.04 -20.53
C SER A 875 5.06 -11.33 -19.70
N PHE A 876 5.52 -12.41 -20.33
CA PHE A 876 5.81 -13.69 -19.66
C PHE A 876 7.29 -13.88 -19.31
N SER A 877 8.12 -12.89 -19.61
CA SER A 877 9.54 -12.89 -19.25
C SER A 877 9.72 -12.64 -17.76
N GLY A 878 10.80 -13.11 -17.18
CA GLY A 878 11.04 -12.92 -15.74
C GLY A 878 11.42 -14.17 -15.01
N LEU A 879 10.77 -15.27 -15.38
CA LEU A 879 10.78 -16.55 -14.68
C LEU A 879 11.49 -17.64 -15.51
N GLU A 880 12.56 -17.28 -16.22
CA GLU A 880 13.43 -18.27 -16.85
C GLU A 880 14.16 -19.08 -15.76
N TYR A 881 14.13 -20.42 -15.84
CA TYR A 881 14.57 -21.31 -14.75
C TYR A 881 16.08 -21.32 -14.54
N ASN A 882 16.83 -21.08 -15.61
CA ASN A 882 18.28 -20.98 -15.59
C ASN A 882 18.68 -19.51 -15.85
N GLN A 883 19.45 -19.25 -16.92
CA GLN A 883 19.84 -17.90 -17.27
C GLN A 883 18.83 -17.27 -18.22
N SER A 884 18.41 -16.03 -17.93
CA SER A 884 17.59 -15.24 -18.85
C SER A 884 18.35 -14.96 -20.15
N PRO A 885 17.68 -14.98 -21.31
CA PRO A 885 18.32 -14.70 -22.58
C PRO A 885 18.75 -13.23 -22.65
N ASN A 886 19.96 -12.98 -23.15
CA ASN A 886 20.50 -11.65 -23.32
C ASN A 886 20.14 -11.12 -24.72
N TRP A 887 18.90 -10.65 -24.87
CA TRP A 887 18.46 -10.00 -26.11
C TRP A 887 19.16 -8.65 -26.30
N ASP A 888 19.54 -8.33 -27.54
CA ASP A 888 20.07 -7.02 -27.94
C ASP A 888 19.17 -6.39 -29.02
N LEU A 889 18.20 -5.61 -28.58
CA LEU A 889 17.22 -4.94 -29.43
C LEU A 889 17.67 -3.55 -29.92
N LYS A 890 18.98 -3.24 -29.91
CA LYS A 890 19.50 -1.94 -30.40
C LYS A 890 19.11 -1.62 -31.83
N GLU A 891 19.00 -2.62 -32.70
CA GLU A 891 18.64 -2.44 -34.11
C GLU A 891 17.12 -2.43 -34.35
N VAL A 892 16.31 -2.61 -33.30
CA VAL A 892 14.85 -2.51 -33.39
C VAL A 892 14.45 -1.06 -33.59
N GLY A 893 13.62 -0.78 -34.59
CA GLY A 893 13.18 0.58 -34.92
C GLY A 893 14.12 1.38 -35.83
N SER A 894 15.26 0.83 -36.26
CA SER A 894 16.18 1.48 -37.23
C SER A 894 15.69 1.42 -38.69
N GLY A 895 14.37 1.52 -38.91
CA GLY A 895 13.78 1.55 -40.25
C GLY A 895 14.13 2.86 -40.98
N SER A 896 14.54 2.76 -42.25
CA SER A 896 14.61 3.94 -43.13
C SER A 896 13.20 4.53 -43.31
N LYS A 897 13.09 5.85 -43.53
CA LYS A 897 11.81 6.54 -43.83
C LYS A 897 11.01 5.95 -45.00
N GLU A 898 11.61 5.03 -45.77
CA GLU A 898 11.03 4.37 -46.93
C GLU A 898 10.36 3.02 -46.61
N ASN A 899 10.64 2.39 -45.46
CA ASN A 899 10.07 1.08 -45.09
C ASN A 899 8.99 1.21 -44.01
N SER A 900 7.88 0.50 -44.19
CA SER A 900 6.71 0.52 -43.32
C SER A 900 6.83 -0.37 -42.06
N TYR A 901 8.04 -0.87 -41.78
CA TYR A 901 8.36 -1.71 -40.62
C TYR A 901 8.27 -0.93 -39.31
N ALA A 902 7.52 -1.45 -38.35
CA ALA A 902 7.29 -0.82 -37.04
C ALA A 902 7.25 -1.88 -35.95
N VAL A 903 7.72 -1.56 -34.73
CA VAL A 903 7.74 -2.51 -33.62
C VAL A 903 7.12 -1.88 -32.36
N ALA A 904 6.16 -2.57 -31.77
CA ALA A 904 5.63 -2.28 -30.45
C ALA A 904 6.13 -3.33 -29.46
N ILE A 905 6.70 -2.87 -28.34
CA ILE A 905 7.06 -3.75 -27.23
C ILE A 905 5.90 -3.76 -26.26
N LEU A 906 5.23 -4.90 -26.12
CA LEU A 906 4.23 -5.15 -25.09
C LEU A 906 4.92 -5.82 -23.90
N GLY A 907 4.58 -5.44 -22.68
CA GLY A 907 5.11 -6.08 -21.48
C GLY A 907 4.16 -5.98 -20.29
N GLY A 908 4.49 -6.76 -19.26
CA GLY A 908 3.71 -6.87 -18.04
C GLY A 908 4.55 -7.35 -16.86
N PHE A 909 4.19 -6.92 -15.66
CA PHE A 909 4.95 -7.19 -14.44
C PHE A 909 4.30 -8.20 -13.49
N SER A 910 3.06 -8.65 -13.75
CA SER A 910 2.37 -9.66 -12.95
C SER A 910 3.18 -10.96 -12.83
N THR A 911 3.63 -11.50 -13.96
CA THR A 911 4.37 -12.78 -13.97
C THR A 911 5.75 -12.65 -13.30
N CYS A 912 6.49 -11.57 -13.59
CA CYS A 912 7.90 -11.42 -13.17
C CYS A 912 8.10 -10.82 -11.77
N LEU A 913 7.26 -9.87 -11.37
CA LEU A 913 7.48 -9.02 -10.19
C LEU A 913 6.34 -9.12 -9.18
N MET A 914 5.10 -9.19 -9.65
CA MET A 914 3.90 -9.05 -8.82
C MET A 914 3.09 -10.35 -8.86
N THR A 915 3.49 -11.32 -8.05
CA THR A 915 2.80 -12.60 -7.88
C THR A 915 1.31 -12.45 -7.59
N GLY A 916 0.47 -12.90 -8.52
CA GLY A 916 -0.99 -13.04 -8.37
C GLY A 916 -1.73 -11.71 -8.21
N GLY A 917 -2.95 -11.59 -8.72
CA GLY A 917 -3.97 -10.55 -8.50
C GLY A 917 -3.61 -9.08 -8.77
N LEU A 918 -2.32 -8.76 -8.86
CA LEU A 918 -1.73 -7.46 -9.12
C LEU A 918 -1.17 -7.50 -10.54
N GLU A 919 -1.80 -6.78 -11.44
CA GLU A 919 -1.37 -6.64 -12.82
C GLU A 919 -0.86 -5.24 -13.08
N PHE A 920 0.11 -5.14 -13.99
CA PHE A 920 0.54 -3.86 -14.55
C PHE A 920 1.16 -4.12 -15.91
N GLY A 921 0.60 -3.51 -16.95
CA GLY A 921 1.04 -3.61 -18.34
C GLY A 921 1.68 -2.32 -18.84
N PHE A 922 2.62 -2.45 -19.78
CA PHE A 922 3.15 -1.32 -20.54
C PHE A 922 3.27 -1.64 -22.04
N ALA A 923 3.15 -0.61 -22.88
CA ALA A 923 3.42 -0.69 -24.31
C ALA A 923 4.38 0.44 -24.72
N ALA A 924 5.60 0.08 -25.09
CA ALA A 924 6.62 1.01 -25.56
C ALA A 924 6.59 1.08 -27.09
N VAL A 925 6.37 2.28 -27.64
CA VAL A 925 6.18 2.47 -29.09
C VAL A 925 6.93 3.71 -29.59
N ALA A 926 7.44 3.63 -30.83
CA ALA A 926 8.07 4.76 -31.53
C ALA A 926 7.22 5.27 -32.70
N ASP A 927 6.60 4.33 -33.44
CA ASP A 927 5.93 4.61 -34.71
C ASP A 927 4.54 5.21 -34.54
N SER A 928 4.16 6.12 -35.46
CA SER A 928 2.88 6.83 -35.40
C SER A 928 1.67 5.90 -35.52
N VAL A 929 1.80 4.78 -36.24
CA VAL A 929 0.72 3.79 -36.43
C VAL A 929 0.19 3.27 -35.08
N PHE A 930 1.08 3.03 -34.11
CA PHE A 930 0.67 2.61 -32.77
C PHE A 930 0.18 3.79 -31.94
N ILE A 931 0.93 4.90 -31.93
CA ILE A 931 0.62 6.08 -31.11
C ILE A 931 -0.77 6.64 -31.43
N GLU A 932 -1.12 6.73 -32.71
CA GLU A 932 -2.43 7.21 -33.16
C GLU A 932 -3.53 6.26 -32.72
N ALA A 933 -3.33 4.95 -32.78
CA ALA A 933 -4.33 3.98 -32.34
C ALA A 933 -4.69 4.12 -30.85
N PHE A 934 -3.69 4.31 -29.97
CA PHE A 934 -3.93 4.59 -28.56
C PHE A 934 -4.66 5.93 -28.34
N LYS A 935 -4.37 6.96 -29.15
CA LYS A 935 -5.00 8.29 -29.06
C LYS A 935 -6.43 8.33 -29.63
N GLU A 936 -6.75 7.47 -30.60
CA GLU A 936 -8.08 7.39 -31.22
C GLU A 936 -9.07 6.55 -30.41
N ALA A 937 -8.60 5.60 -29.59
CA ALA A 937 -9.42 4.77 -28.70
C ALA A 937 -8.94 4.83 -27.23
N PRO A 938 -9.14 5.96 -26.53
CA PRO A 938 -8.42 6.30 -25.30
C PRO A 938 -8.93 5.59 -24.03
N THR A 939 -10.09 4.92 -24.05
CA THR A 939 -10.56 4.09 -22.92
C THR A 939 -9.61 2.92 -22.69
N MET A 940 -9.06 2.81 -21.48
CA MET A 940 -8.27 1.66 -21.01
C MET A 940 -8.44 1.54 -19.50
N SER A 941 -8.14 0.36 -18.95
CA SER A 941 -7.92 0.20 -17.52
C SER A 941 -6.62 0.94 -17.16
N ARG A 942 -6.69 2.00 -16.35
CA ARG A 942 -5.53 2.83 -16.03
C ARG A 942 -5.03 2.53 -14.62
N PRO A 943 -3.72 2.33 -14.44
CA PRO A 943 -3.16 2.08 -13.13
C PRO A 943 -3.24 3.33 -12.27
N HIS A 944 -3.80 3.14 -11.09
CA HIS A 944 -3.86 4.14 -10.03
C HIS A 944 -2.45 4.57 -9.57
N GLY A 945 -2.34 5.79 -9.06
CA GLY A 945 -1.15 6.36 -8.41
C GLY A 945 -0.39 5.42 -7.50
N THR A 946 -1.09 4.69 -6.62
CA THR A 946 -0.44 3.77 -5.67
C THR A 946 0.26 2.61 -6.36
N LEU A 947 -0.36 2.03 -7.39
CA LEU A 947 0.20 0.93 -8.17
C LEU A 947 1.35 1.40 -9.07
N LYS A 948 1.22 2.58 -9.69
CA LYS A 948 2.32 3.26 -10.41
C LYS A 948 3.56 3.39 -9.52
N TYR A 949 3.37 3.89 -8.29
CA TYR A 949 4.44 4.01 -7.30
C TYR A 949 5.03 2.65 -6.89
N THR A 950 4.20 1.64 -6.64
CA THR A 950 4.66 0.28 -6.31
C THR A 950 5.57 -0.28 -7.40
N ILE A 951 5.18 -0.17 -8.67
CA ILE A 951 6.01 -0.62 -9.80
C ILE A 951 7.31 0.16 -9.88
N LYS A 952 7.25 1.48 -9.76
CA LYS A 952 8.43 2.34 -9.73
C LYS A 952 9.44 1.87 -8.69
N LYS A 953 8.96 1.65 -7.45
CA LYS A 953 9.81 1.20 -6.33
C LYS A 953 10.42 -0.18 -6.60
N LEU A 954 9.63 -1.14 -7.09
CA LEU A 954 10.10 -2.50 -7.38
C LEU A 954 11.15 -2.53 -8.51
N LEU A 955 10.94 -1.74 -9.57
CA LEU A 955 11.92 -1.62 -10.66
C LEU A 955 13.21 -0.92 -10.20
N GLY A 956 13.09 0.10 -9.36
CA GLY A 956 14.24 0.74 -8.71
C GLY A 956 15.04 -0.24 -7.86
N GLN A 957 14.36 -1.05 -7.03
CA GLN A 957 14.98 -2.10 -6.22
C GLN A 957 15.64 -3.19 -7.09
N MET A 958 15.03 -3.55 -8.22
CA MET A 958 15.61 -4.50 -9.17
C MET A 958 16.88 -3.94 -9.81
N SER A 959 16.87 -2.68 -10.24
CA SER A 959 18.04 -1.98 -10.81
C SER A 959 19.19 -1.89 -9.79
N GLN A 960 18.86 -1.61 -8.53
CA GLN A 960 19.82 -1.55 -7.42
C GLN A 960 20.24 -2.93 -6.89
N LYS A 961 19.71 -4.02 -7.44
CA LYS A 961 19.97 -5.41 -7.01
C LYS A 961 19.68 -5.65 -5.53
N SER A 962 18.54 -5.16 -5.05
CA SER A 962 18.05 -5.40 -3.69
C SER A 962 18.04 -6.90 -3.35
N GLU A 963 18.73 -7.27 -2.28
CA GLU A 963 18.85 -8.67 -1.83
C GLU A 963 17.49 -9.28 -1.49
N VAL A 964 16.61 -8.53 -0.82
CA VAL A 964 15.28 -8.99 -0.39
C VAL A 964 14.42 -9.34 -1.60
N LEU A 965 14.35 -8.45 -2.60
CA LEU A 965 13.57 -8.69 -3.81
C LEU A 965 14.15 -9.83 -4.63
N LEU A 966 15.46 -9.82 -4.90
CA LEU A 966 16.11 -10.83 -5.72
C LEU A 966 16.06 -12.23 -5.11
N THR A 967 16.13 -12.34 -3.78
CA THR A 967 15.99 -13.62 -3.07
C THR A 967 14.59 -14.20 -3.28
N GLY A 968 13.53 -13.42 -3.05
CA GLY A 968 12.15 -13.87 -3.24
C GLY A 968 11.84 -14.26 -4.70
N LEU A 969 12.32 -13.47 -5.68
CA LEU A 969 12.20 -13.83 -7.10
C LEU A 969 12.99 -15.10 -7.44
N GLY A 970 14.17 -15.28 -6.84
CA GLY A 970 14.99 -16.48 -7.00
C GLY A 970 14.34 -17.74 -6.44
N GLU A 971 13.62 -17.63 -5.32
CA GLU A 971 12.86 -18.74 -4.72
C GLU A 971 11.72 -19.18 -5.62
N GLN A 972 10.96 -18.24 -6.21
CA GLN A 972 9.91 -18.57 -7.16
C GLN A 972 10.44 -19.35 -8.37
N LYS A 973 11.57 -18.92 -8.95
CA LYS A 973 12.22 -19.65 -10.05
C LYS A 973 12.61 -21.07 -9.65
N LYS A 974 13.12 -21.27 -8.43
CA LYS A 974 13.46 -22.60 -7.91
C LYS A 974 12.23 -23.48 -7.77
N ILE A 975 11.13 -22.95 -7.24
CA ILE A 975 9.85 -23.68 -7.10
C ILE A 975 9.34 -24.09 -8.48
N LEU A 976 9.27 -23.15 -9.44
CA LEU A 976 8.78 -23.45 -10.78
C LEU A 976 9.64 -24.46 -11.52
N LYS A 977 10.97 -24.33 -11.42
CA LYS A 977 11.91 -25.31 -11.99
C LYS A 977 11.68 -26.70 -11.40
N TYR A 978 11.62 -26.81 -10.08
CA TYR A 978 11.37 -28.07 -9.39
C TYR A 978 10.03 -28.69 -9.82
N ARG A 979 8.97 -27.88 -9.85
CA ARG A 979 7.63 -28.34 -10.27
C ARG A 979 7.60 -28.75 -11.73
N ALA A 980 8.26 -28.01 -12.62
CA ALA A 980 8.37 -28.38 -14.03
C ALA A 980 9.05 -29.75 -14.20
N GLU A 981 10.16 -29.99 -13.49
CA GLU A 981 10.88 -31.27 -13.53
C GLU A 981 10.02 -32.44 -13.00
N GLN A 982 9.37 -32.26 -11.84
CA GLN A 982 8.53 -33.31 -11.25
C GLN A 982 7.26 -33.57 -12.07
N PHE A 983 6.60 -32.51 -12.54
CA PHE A 983 5.35 -32.61 -13.29
C PHE A 983 5.59 -33.18 -14.69
N CYS A 984 6.71 -32.84 -15.34
CA CYS A 984 7.12 -33.47 -16.59
C CYS A 984 7.26 -34.98 -16.43
N LYS A 985 7.95 -35.44 -15.38
CA LYS A 985 8.08 -36.87 -15.07
C LYS A 985 6.71 -37.51 -14.85
N LEU A 986 5.85 -36.87 -14.06
CA LEU A 986 4.50 -37.37 -13.76
C LEU A 986 3.64 -37.52 -15.03
N LEU A 987 3.62 -36.50 -15.89
CA LEU A 987 2.85 -36.49 -17.12
C LEU A 987 3.32 -37.61 -18.07
N LYS A 988 4.64 -37.78 -18.23
CA LYS A 988 5.23 -38.89 -19.01
C LYS A 988 4.84 -40.24 -18.41
N ASP A 989 4.92 -40.40 -17.09
CA ASP A 989 4.48 -41.62 -16.40
C ASP A 989 2.97 -41.86 -16.62
N CYS A 990 2.17 -40.81 -16.79
CA CYS A 990 0.76 -40.86 -17.12
C CYS A 990 0.47 -40.99 -18.63
N GLY A 991 1.48 -41.19 -19.48
CA GLY A 991 1.29 -41.41 -20.92
C GLY A 991 1.03 -40.14 -21.74
N TRP A 992 1.45 -38.97 -21.24
CA TRP A 992 1.40 -37.72 -21.98
C TRP A 992 2.74 -37.43 -22.69
N ASP A 993 2.66 -36.86 -23.89
CA ASP A 993 3.82 -36.32 -24.62
C ASP A 993 4.05 -34.86 -24.24
N VAL A 994 5.08 -34.61 -23.44
CA VAL A 994 5.33 -33.31 -22.79
C VAL A 994 6.34 -32.48 -23.57
N VAL A 995 6.05 -31.18 -23.75
CA VAL A 995 7.06 -30.19 -24.14
C VAL A 995 7.69 -29.64 -22.87
N GLU A 996 8.96 -29.96 -22.63
CA GLU A 996 9.68 -29.55 -21.43
C GLU A 996 9.91 -28.03 -21.41
N PRO A 997 9.35 -27.28 -20.45
CA PRO A 997 9.52 -25.84 -20.38
C PRO A 997 10.91 -25.47 -19.85
N LEU A 998 11.46 -24.38 -20.37
CA LEU A 998 12.71 -23.78 -19.91
C LEU A 998 12.48 -22.55 -19.01
N GLY A 999 11.25 -22.05 -18.94
CA GLY A 999 10.84 -20.93 -18.11
C GLY A 999 9.32 -20.74 -18.09
N GLY A 1000 8.89 -19.69 -17.40
CA GLY A 1000 7.47 -19.30 -17.33
C GLY A 1000 6.71 -20.05 -16.22
N ILE A 1001 5.39 -20.05 -16.32
CA ILE A 1001 4.48 -20.55 -15.28
C ILE A 1001 3.62 -21.73 -15.73
N SER A 1002 3.82 -22.23 -16.96
CA SER A 1002 3.01 -23.30 -17.54
C SER A 1002 3.85 -24.23 -18.42
N MET A 1003 3.25 -25.36 -18.80
CA MET A 1003 3.75 -26.25 -19.84
C MET A 1003 2.61 -26.82 -20.68
N VAL A 1004 2.93 -27.43 -21.82
CA VAL A 1004 1.95 -28.11 -22.68
C VAL A 1004 2.29 -29.58 -22.84
N ALA A 1005 1.25 -30.41 -22.93
CA ALA A 1005 1.39 -31.83 -23.19
C ALA A 1005 0.21 -32.39 -24.00
N SER A 1006 0.48 -33.44 -24.79
CA SER A 1006 -0.52 -34.16 -25.59
C SER A 1006 -0.94 -35.48 -24.91
N PRO A 1007 -2.24 -35.81 -24.86
CA PRO A 1007 -2.77 -37.02 -24.20
C PRO A 1007 -2.70 -38.26 -25.11
N SER A 1008 -1.61 -38.46 -25.84
CA SER A 1008 -1.50 -39.48 -26.89
C SER A 1008 -1.87 -40.91 -26.42
N ALA A 1009 -1.57 -41.27 -25.17
CA ALA A 1009 -1.93 -42.59 -24.61
C ALA A 1009 -3.43 -42.77 -24.28
N TYR A 1010 -4.24 -41.72 -24.37
CA TYR A 1010 -5.68 -41.74 -24.09
C TYR A 1010 -6.54 -41.71 -25.35
N GLU A 1011 -5.95 -41.43 -26.52
CA GLU A 1011 -6.69 -41.37 -27.77
C GLU A 1011 -7.35 -42.72 -28.07
N GLY A 1012 -8.67 -42.71 -28.30
CA GLY A 1012 -9.46 -43.92 -28.55
C GLY A 1012 -9.93 -44.68 -27.31
N LYS A 1013 -9.51 -44.28 -26.10
CA LYS A 1013 -9.91 -44.93 -24.83
C LYS A 1013 -11.26 -44.43 -24.32
N SER A 1014 -11.77 -45.01 -23.22
CA SER A 1014 -12.97 -44.49 -22.52
C SER A 1014 -12.68 -44.29 -21.03
N VAL A 1015 -13.48 -43.48 -20.34
CA VAL A 1015 -13.34 -43.31 -18.88
C VAL A 1015 -14.36 -44.18 -18.17
N LYS A 1016 -13.97 -44.84 -17.08
CA LYS A 1016 -14.89 -45.67 -16.27
C LYS A 1016 -16.13 -44.89 -15.84
N GLY A 1017 -17.30 -45.28 -16.38
CA GLY A 1017 -18.59 -44.63 -16.13
C GLY A 1017 -19.03 -43.63 -17.20
N ASP A 1018 -18.18 -43.39 -18.21
CA ASP A 1018 -18.47 -42.63 -19.41
C ASP A 1018 -18.33 -43.54 -20.65
N LYS A 1019 -19.17 -43.34 -21.67
CA LYS A 1019 -19.14 -44.12 -22.91
C LYS A 1019 -18.51 -43.36 -24.07
N GLU A 1020 -18.20 -42.08 -23.87
CA GLU A 1020 -17.54 -41.27 -24.90
C GLU A 1020 -16.09 -41.73 -25.08
N THR A 1021 -15.70 -41.87 -26.34
CA THR A 1021 -14.33 -42.14 -26.74
C THR A 1021 -13.50 -40.87 -26.56
N LEU A 1022 -12.37 -40.99 -25.86
CA LEU A 1022 -11.47 -39.90 -25.59
C LEU A 1022 -10.72 -39.46 -26.85
N GLY A 1023 -10.75 -38.16 -27.09
CA GLY A 1023 -10.03 -37.44 -28.13
C GLY A 1023 -9.46 -36.13 -27.58
N SER A 1024 -8.72 -35.40 -28.40
CA SER A 1024 -8.13 -34.13 -28.00
C SER A 1024 -9.16 -33.05 -27.70
N ASP A 1025 -10.36 -33.16 -28.24
CA ASP A 1025 -11.48 -32.24 -28.11
C ASP A 1025 -12.27 -32.42 -26.81
N ASN A 1026 -12.35 -33.64 -26.25
CA ASN A 1026 -13.14 -33.92 -25.05
C ASN A 1026 -12.32 -34.32 -23.80
N ILE A 1027 -10.99 -34.50 -23.93
CA ILE A 1027 -10.12 -34.93 -22.82
C ILE A 1027 -10.21 -34.01 -21.60
N ARG A 1028 -10.29 -32.68 -21.82
CA ARG A 1028 -10.42 -31.67 -20.76
C ARG A 1028 -11.67 -31.93 -19.93
N ASP A 1029 -12.81 -32.06 -20.59
CA ASP A 1029 -14.11 -32.21 -19.94
C ASP A 1029 -14.20 -33.57 -19.24
N ALA A 1030 -13.59 -34.61 -19.81
CA ALA A 1030 -13.47 -35.91 -19.19
C ALA A 1030 -12.65 -35.85 -17.89
N ILE A 1031 -11.51 -35.15 -17.88
CA ILE A 1031 -10.68 -34.96 -16.67
C ILE A 1031 -11.46 -34.17 -15.61
N LEU A 1032 -12.09 -33.07 -15.99
CA LEU A 1032 -12.88 -32.24 -15.09
C LEU A 1032 -14.02 -33.03 -14.45
N LYS A 1033 -14.79 -33.78 -15.25
CA LYS A 1033 -15.91 -34.60 -14.76
C LYS A 1033 -15.44 -35.75 -13.86
N ALA A 1034 -14.34 -36.41 -14.20
CA ALA A 1034 -13.85 -37.58 -13.47
C ALA A 1034 -13.11 -37.24 -12.18
N THR A 1035 -12.45 -36.08 -12.12
CA THR A 1035 -11.49 -35.75 -11.06
C THR A 1035 -11.68 -34.39 -10.40
N GLY A 1036 -12.49 -33.51 -10.99
CA GLY A 1036 -12.66 -32.12 -10.54
C GLY A 1036 -11.51 -31.19 -10.93
N LEU A 1037 -10.54 -31.66 -11.73
CA LEU A 1037 -9.40 -30.89 -12.23
C LEU A 1037 -9.74 -30.17 -13.54
N SER A 1038 -9.57 -28.85 -13.58
CA SER A 1038 -9.71 -28.05 -14.79
C SER A 1038 -8.33 -27.72 -15.40
N ILE A 1039 -8.22 -27.88 -16.72
CA ILE A 1039 -7.03 -27.58 -17.53
C ILE A 1039 -7.46 -26.80 -18.79
N SER A 1040 -6.54 -26.16 -19.50
CA SER A 1040 -6.90 -25.48 -20.76
C SER A 1040 -6.78 -26.42 -21.95
N SER A 1041 -7.76 -26.35 -22.86
CA SER A 1041 -7.87 -27.27 -24.01
C SER A 1041 -6.83 -27.02 -25.11
N CYS A 1042 -6.76 -27.93 -26.09
CA CYS A 1042 -5.99 -27.70 -27.31
C CYS A 1042 -6.55 -26.58 -28.19
N THR A 1043 -7.84 -26.26 -28.07
CA THR A 1043 -8.44 -25.11 -28.73
C THR A 1043 -7.88 -23.82 -28.15
N TRP A 1044 -7.73 -23.76 -26.83
CA TRP A 1044 -7.14 -22.62 -26.13
C TRP A 1044 -5.66 -22.45 -26.48
N THR A 1045 -4.84 -23.52 -26.48
CA THR A 1045 -3.41 -23.40 -26.85
C THR A 1045 -3.20 -23.08 -28.34
N GLY A 1046 -4.20 -23.40 -29.17
CA GLY A 1046 -4.09 -23.35 -30.62
C GLY A 1046 -3.10 -24.38 -31.20
N ILE A 1047 -2.53 -25.28 -30.39
CA ILE A 1047 -1.66 -26.36 -30.83
C ILE A 1047 -2.50 -27.64 -30.92
N PRO A 1048 -2.54 -28.35 -32.07
CA PRO A 1048 -3.39 -29.53 -32.21
C PRO A 1048 -2.99 -30.59 -31.20
N ASN A 1049 -3.96 -31.08 -30.42
CA ASN A 1049 -3.81 -32.12 -29.40
C ASN A 1049 -3.06 -31.73 -28.11
N TYR A 1050 -2.52 -30.52 -27.97
CA TYR A 1050 -1.78 -30.14 -26.77
C TYR A 1050 -2.62 -29.32 -25.79
N CYS A 1051 -2.83 -29.85 -24.58
CA CYS A 1051 -3.45 -29.13 -23.47
C CYS A 1051 -2.38 -28.36 -22.67
N ARG A 1052 -2.79 -27.31 -21.97
CA ARG A 1052 -1.90 -26.55 -21.06
C ARG A 1052 -2.15 -26.92 -19.61
N PHE A 1053 -1.06 -26.97 -18.85
CA PHE A 1053 -1.05 -27.14 -17.40
C PHE A 1053 -0.27 -25.99 -16.74
N MET A 1054 -0.89 -25.35 -15.75
CA MET A 1054 -0.25 -24.33 -14.92
C MET A 1054 0.61 -24.91 -13.80
N LEU A 1055 1.80 -24.35 -13.59
CA LEU A 1055 2.76 -24.77 -12.57
C LEU A 1055 2.80 -23.83 -11.36
N ALA A 1056 2.37 -22.58 -11.54
CA ALA A 1056 2.38 -21.54 -10.51
C ALA A 1056 1.11 -21.55 -9.64
N LEU A 1057 0.90 -22.65 -8.91
CA LEU A 1057 -0.24 -22.86 -8.02
C LEU A 1057 0.16 -22.79 -6.53
N SER A 1058 -0.83 -22.79 -5.63
CA SER A 1058 -0.55 -23.11 -4.22
C SER A 1058 0.03 -24.54 -4.11
N GLU A 1059 0.77 -24.82 -3.03
CA GLU A 1059 1.35 -26.16 -2.82
C GLU A 1059 0.27 -27.24 -2.67
N GLU A 1060 -0.85 -26.88 -2.04
CA GLU A 1060 -2.02 -27.75 -1.88
C GLU A 1060 -2.65 -28.06 -3.23
N ASP A 1061 -2.89 -27.06 -4.06
CA ASP A 1061 -3.51 -27.21 -5.39
C ASP A 1061 -2.60 -27.98 -6.35
N PHE A 1062 -1.29 -27.70 -6.35
CA PHE A 1062 -0.32 -28.43 -7.18
C PHE A 1062 -0.28 -29.92 -6.82
N THR A 1063 -0.27 -30.23 -5.52
CA THR A 1063 -0.31 -31.62 -5.03
C THR A 1063 -1.63 -32.30 -5.39
N ALA A 1064 -2.75 -31.59 -5.24
CA ALA A 1064 -4.08 -32.09 -5.58
C ALA A 1064 -4.20 -32.38 -7.08
N ALA A 1065 -3.70 -31.48 -7.93
CA ALA A 1065 -3.66 -31.65 -9.39
C ALA A 1065 -2.83 -32.87 -9.80
N CYS A 1066 -1.66 -33.08 -9.19
CA CYS A 1066 -0.84 -34.26 -9.46
C CYS A 1066 -1.60 -35.56 -9.15
N LYS A 1067 -2.28 -35.63 -7.99
CA LYS A 1067 -3.10 -36.78 -7.59
C LYS A 1067 -4.30 -36.98 -8.53
N ALA A 1068 -4.93 -35.89 -8.97
CA ALA A 1068 -6.05 -35.94 -9.90
C ALA A 1068 -5.64 -36.57 -11.25
N LEU A 1069 -4.48 -36.20 -11.80
CA LEU A 1069 -3.96 -36.80 -13.04
C LEU A 1069 -3.61 -38.29 -12.89
N GLN A 1070 -3.01 -38.68 -11.76
CA GLN A 1070 -2.76 -40.10 -11.48
C GLN A 1070 -4.06 -40.89 -11.41
N ARG A 1071 -5.08 -40.35 -10.73
CA ARG A 1071 -6.40 -40.95 -10.66
C ARG A 1071 -7.07 -41.04 -12.03
N PHE A 1072 -6.94 -40.02 -12.88
CA PHE A 1072 -7.49 -40.05 -14.22
C PHE A 1072 -6.89 -41.21 -15.04
N LYS A 1073 -5.56 -41.42 -14.95
CA LYS A 1073 -4.89 -42.57 -15.56
C LYS A 1073 -5.48 -43.91 -15.13
N GLU A 1074 -5.81 -44.07 -13.84
CA GLU A 1074 -6.44 -45.30 -13.30
C GLU A 1074 -7.89 -45.50 -13.77
N LEU A 1075 -8.59 -44.42 -14.14
CA LEU A 1075 -9.97 -44.45 -14.60
C LEU A 1075 -10.10 -44.66 -16.11
N ALA A 1076 -9.04 -44.41 -16.89
CA ALA A 1076 -9.02 -44.68 -18.32
C ALA A 1076 -9.00 -46.19 -18.59
N LEU A 1077 -9.96 -46.66 -19.38
CA LEU A 1077 -10.14 -48.04 -19.80
C LEU A 1077 -9.76 -48.18 -21.28
N ASP A 1078 -9.13 -49.29 -21.62
CA ASP A 1078 -8.79 -49.65 -23.00
C ASP A 1078 -10.03 -49.89 -23.87
#